data_AF-A0A8S0SSY7-F1
#
_entry.id   AF-A0A8S0SSY7-F1
#
_cell.length_a   1.000
_cell.length_b   1.000
_cell.length_c   1.000
_cell.angle_alpha   90.00
_cell.angle_beta   90.00
_cell.angle_gamma   90.00
#
_symmetry.space_group_name_H-M   'P 1'
#
loop_
_entity.id
_entity.type
_entity.pdbx_description
1 polymer ?
#
loop_
_entity_poly.entity_id
_entity_poly.type
_entity_poly.pdbx_seq_one_letter_code
_entity_poly.pdbx_strand_id
1 'polypeptide(L)'
;MEETSLCTEVSTDTQSCQTLREIDDEKTALEDQNGIHDGNKHEGRREFVAPAIGMEFESYDDAYNYYNCYAREVGFSVRVKNSWFKRNSREKYGAVLCCSSQGFKRVKDVNHLRKETRTGCPAMIRMRLLDSKRWRMLEVTLEHNHLLGSKGFKSSKMMAARTKRKIQTNSESDMQPVRLYRALVIDAGGYETSNLVQTKVRTSCDRPDHLNLRKGDTQAIYNYFCRMQLTNPNFFYLMDLNDEGCLRNVFWMDARSRATSSYFSDVLFLDNTCLSNKYEIPLVSFVGINHHGQSVLLGCGMLAGETMDSYNWLFKAWLTCTSGQSPQTIITDTCKVLKSVVADVFPKSHHRFSLSHIMRKVPEKLGGLRNYDAIRKALLKGVYETLKPCDFDAAWGFMIQHFGVGDNEWLRSLYEDRAMWAPVCVKDTVFLGMATARPGETLNAFFDKYVHKQTPLKEFLDKYELALQKKHKEEATADSNSRSSSPELKTRCAFELQVSKVYTPEIFKKFQFEVEEMYSCFSTTQIHIDGPVMIFLVKERVLSEGNRREVRDYEVLYNRVAAEVCCICSCFNFYGYLCRHALSVLNFNGIEEIPSKYILSRWKKDYKRLFIPNHGLSTTDAGERVQRFNQLYRSALQVVQEGVISLDHYKVALRAFEESLDRVHDVGGKHK
;
A
#
# COMPACT_ATOMS: atom_id res chain seq x y z
N MET A 1 9.89 -24.76 64.85
CA MET A 1 10.59 -23.88 65.79
C MET A 1 11.14 -22.74 64.94
N GLU A 2 10.82 -21.49 65.33
CA GLU A 2 11.53 -20.24 64.96
C GLU A 2 11.57 -19.90 63.43
N GLU A 3 11.01 -18.80 62.87
CA GLU A 3 10.94 -17.38 63.29
C GLU A 3 12.33 -16.78 63.60
N THR A 4 12.80 -15.63 63.09
CA THR A 4 12.26 -14.42 62.44
C THR A 4 13.17 -13.99 61.25
N SER A 5 12.87 -13.11 60.27
CA SER A 5 12.21 -11.79 60.16
C SER A 5 12.99 -10.57 60.71
N LEU A 6 13.39 -9.65 59.80
CA LEU A 6 13.68 -8.18 59.92
C LEU A 6 14.24 -7.69 58.55
N CYS A 7 13.53 -6.90 57.73
CA CYS A 7 13.37 -5.41 57.71
C CYS A 7 14.54 -4.66 56.99
N THR A 8 14.32 -3.96 55.86
CA THR A 8 14.03 -2.49 55.66
C THR A 8 15.12 -1.54 56.22
N GLU A 9 15.54 -0.41 55.61
CA GLU A 9 14.88 0.63 54.77
C GLU A 9 15.82 1.13 53.62
N VAL A 10 15.37 1.49 52.41
CA VAL A 10 14.85 2.79 51.87
C VAL A 10 15.76 4.02 52.03
N SER A 11 16.23 4.58 50.90
CA SER A 11 16.41 6.04 50.66
C SER A 11 16.78 6.35 49.19
N THR A 12 16.56 7.60 48.75
CA THR A 12 16.94 8.18 47.43
C THR A 12 18.32 8.91 47.54
N ASP A 13 18.93 9.60 46.56
CA ASP A 13 18.44 10.28 45.35
C ASP A 13 19.57 10.67 44.33
N THR A 14 19.19 11.26 43.19
CA THR A 14 19.92 12.19 42.27
C THR A 14 21.43 12.02 41.91
N GLN A 15 21.66 11.63 40.64
CA GLN A 15 22.36 12.38 39.56
C GLN A 15 23.77 13.04 39.68
N SER A 16 24.49 12.95 38.54
CA SER A 16 25.53 13.87 37.98
C SER A 16 26.97 13.85 38.57
N CYS A 17 28.04 14.26 37.87
CA CYS A 17 28.45 14.14 36.46
C CYS A 17 29.96 14.51 36.32
N GLN A 18 30.64 14.10 35.23
CA GLN A 18 32.04 14.46 34.86
C GLN A 18 33.13 13.85 35.81
N THR A 19 34.44 13.77 35.48
CA THR A 19 35.22 14.38 34.37
C THR A 19 36.41 13.49 33.92
N LEU A 20 36.83 13.66 32.65
CA LEU A 20 38.16 13.48 32.03
C LEU A 20 39.21 12.46 32.56
N ARG A 21 39.80 11.73 31.60
CA ARG A 21 41.24 11.85 31.29
C ARG A 21 41.48 11.78 29.78
N GLU A 22 42.20 12.76 29.23
CA GLU A 22 42.78 12.69 27.90
C GLU A 22 44.06 11.82 27.86
N ILE A 23 44.41 11.34 26.67
CA ILE A 23 45.80 11.31 26.18
C ILE A 23 45.75 11.99 24.81
N ASP A 24 46.66 12.93 24.61
CA ASP A 24 46.71 13.83 23.44
C ASP A 24 47.80 13.37 22.45
N ASP A 25 48.17 14.26 21.53
CA ASP A 25 49.40 14.27 20.71
C ASP A 25 49.50 13.34 19.47
N GLU A 26 49.94 13.83 18.30
CA GLU A 26 49.91 15.23 17.86
C GLU A 26 49.87 15.38 16.31
N LYS A 27 49.79 16.64 15.90
CA LYS A 27 49.58 17.18 14.55
C LYS A 27 50.69 16.80 13.56
N THR A 28 50.39 16.97 12.28
CA THR A 28 51.17 17.96 11.52
C THR A 28 50.25 18.71 10.55
N ALA A 29 50.35 20.03 10.54
CA ALA A 29 49.65 20.92 9.61
C ALA A 29 50.68 21.80 8.89
N LEU A 30 50.27 22.41 7.77
CA LEU A 30 51.00 23.49 7.14
C LEU A 30 50.03 24.62 6.77
N GLU A 31 50.44 25.83 7.14
CA GLU A 31 49.80 27.13 6.89
C GLU A 31 50.17 27.59 5.44
N ASP A 32 49.76 28.70 4.82
CA ASP A 32 48.98 29.90 5.17
C ASP A 32 48.58 30.64 3.84
N GLN A 33 48.03 31.85 3.66
CA GLN A 33 47.51 32.95 4.51
C GLN A 33 46.52 33.81 3.70
N ASN A 34 45.68 34.62 4.37
CA ASN A 34 45.02 35.86 3.90
C ASN A 34 43.92 35.83 2.83
N GLY A 35 42.97 36.78 2.95
CA GLY A 35 42.15 37.27 1.83
C GLY A 35 40.69 37.64 2.16
N ILE A 36 40.44 38.72 2.90
CA ILE A 36 39.09 39.29 3.01
C ILE A 36 38.73 40.02 1.72
N HIS A 37 37.60 39.68 1.11
CA HIS A 37 36.90 40.58 0.18
C HIS A 37 35.39 40.35 0.20
N ASP A 38 34.63 41.43 0.44
CA ASP A 38 33.18 41.46 0.24
C ASP A 38 32.87 41.45 -1.27
N GLY A 39 31.78 40.79 -1.67
CA GLY A 39 31.64 40.25 -3.03
C GLY A 39 30.25 39.69 -3.35
N ASN A 40 29.27 40.59 -3.40
CA ASN A 40 27.85 40.36 -3.74
C ASN A 40 27.62 39.34 -4.89
N LYS A 41 27.11 38.14 -4.57
CA LYS A 41 26.78 37.10 -5.57
C LYS A 41 25.40 37.34 -6.20
N HIS A 42 25.39 37.96 -7.38
CA HIS A 42 24.20 38.01 -8.23
C HIS A 42 23.74 36.61 -8.64
N GLU A 43 22.48 36.26 -8.33
CA GLU A 43 21.81 35.12 -8.96
C GLU A 43 21.59 35.40 -10.45
N GLY A 44 22.28 34.65 -11.31
CA GLY A 44 22.11 34.75 -12.76
C GLY A 44 20.73 34.23 -13.19
N ARG A 45 19.80 35.13 -13.49
CA ARG A 45 18.63 34.79 -14.31
C ARG A 45 19.12 34.17 -15.62
N ARG A 46 18.66 32.96 -15.95
CA ARG A 46 18.86 32.40 -17.29
C ARG A 46 17.99 33.20 -18.26
N GLU A 47 18.60 33.97 -19.15
CA GLU A 47 17.86 34.64 -20.22
C GLU A 47 17.25 33.58 -21.15
N PHE A 48 15.94 33.65 -21.34
CA PHE A 48 15.25 32.76 -22.26
C PHE A 48 15.46 33.28 -23.70
N VAL A 49 16.23 32.55 -24.51
CA VAL A 49 16.49 32.93 -25.91
C VAL A 49 15.19 32.95 -26.70
N ALA A 50 14.78 34.12 -27.17
CA ALA A 50 13.56 34.31 -27.95
C ALA A 50 13.66 33.64 -29.34
N PRO A 51 12.54 33.16 -29.93
CA PRO A 51 12.54 32.52 -31.23
C PRO A 51 13.15 33.40 -32.30
N ALA A 52 14.03 32.84 -33.11
CA ALA A 52 14.71 33.53 -34.21
C ALA A 52 14.60 32.72 -35.51
N ILE A 53 14.58 33.43 -36.64
CA ILE A 53 14.67 32.80 -37.96
C ILE A 53 16.04 32.10 -38.06
N GLY A 54 16.05 30.86 -38.54
CA GLY A 54 17.26 30.05 -38.63
C GLY A 54 17.47 29.05 -37.48
N MET A 55 16.74 29.15 -36.36
CA MET A 55 16.80 28.14 -35.28
C MET A 55 16.44 26.74 -35.79
N GLU A 56 17.18 25.72 -35.36
CA GLU A 56 17.01 24.32 -35.77
C GLU A 56 16.76 23.37 -34.60
N PHE A 57 15.87 22.40 -34.82
CA PHE A 57 15.43 21.38 -33.86
C PHE A 57 15.51 20.00 -34.48
N GLU A 58 15.59 18.94 -33.67
CA GLU A 58 15.71 17.57 -34.16
C GLU A 58 14.35 17.01 -34.60
N SER A 59 13.29 17.22 -33.81
CA SER A 59 11.93 16.85 -34.17
C SER A 59 10.97 18.05 -34.27
N TYR A 60 9.78 17.79 -34.82
CA TYR A 60 8.65 18.72 -34.77
C TYR A 60 8.24 19.02 -33.32
N ASP A 61 8.26 18.00 -32.46
CA ASP A 61 7.76 18.10 -31.10
C ASP A 61 8.74 18.90 -30.22
N ASP A 62 10.05 18.87 -30.49
CA ASP A 62 11.03 19.78 -29.85
C ASP A 62 10.76 21.25 -30.22
N ALA A 63 10.56 21.54 -31.51
CA ALA A 63 10.24 22.89 -31.99
C ALA A 63 8.89 23.40 -31.45
N TYR A 64 7.91 22.49 -31.30
CA TYR A 64 6.62 22.76 -30.67
C TYR A 64 6.76 23.02 -29.16
N ASN A 65 7.53 22.19 -28.45
CA ASN A 65 7.76 22.32 -27.02
C ASN A 65 8.53 23.62 -26.71
N TYR A 66 9.61 23.92 -27.43
CA TYR A 66 10.35 25.17 -27.33
C TYR A 66 9.45 26.41 -27.48
N TYR A 67 8.59 26.44 -28.50
CA TYR A 67 7.68 27.58 -28.70
C TYR A 67 6.55 27.64 -27.65
N ASN A 68 6.15 26.51 -27.06
CA ASN A 68 5.23 26.51 -25.91
C ASN A 68 5.90 27.00 -24.63
N CYS A 69 7.18 26.69 -24.40
CA CYS A 69 7.96 27.26 -23.30
C CYS A 69 8.11 28.78 -23.46
N TYR A 70 8.52 29.24 -24.64
CA TYR A 70 8.57 30.68 -24.96
C TYR A 70 7.22 31.37 -24.74
N ALA A 71 6.12 30.78 -25.26
CA ALA A 71 4.79 31.33 -25.08
C ALA A 71 4.35 31.39 -23.62
N ARG A 72 4.79 30.43 -22.79
CA ARG A 72 4.51 30.41 -21.35
C ARG A 72 5.22 31.54 -20.61
N GLU A 73 6.52 31.76 -20.88
CA GLU A 73 7.29 32.87 -20.29
C GLU A 73 6.73 34.24 -20.72
N VAL A 74 6.36 34.37 -22.00
CA VAL A 74 5.76 35.61 -22.55
C VAL A 74 4.29 35.78 -22.16
N GLY A 75 3.62 34.72 -21.67
CA GLY A 75 2.25 34.80 -21.15
C GLY A 75 1.13 34.73 -22.19
N PHE A 76 1.28 33.91 -23.23
CA PHE A 76 0.23 33.52 -24.18
C PHE A 76 0.13 32.00 -24.36
N SER A 77 -0.86 31.54 -25.14
CA SER A 77 -1.06 30.12 -25.47
C SER A 77 -0.90 29.85 -26.97
N VAL A 78 -0.23 28.75 -27.32
CA VAL A 78 0.04 28.34 -28.70
C VAL A 78 -1.15 27.55 -29.27
N ARG A 79 -1.39 27.70 -30.57
CA ARG A 79 -2.31 26.88 -31.38
C ARG A 79 -1.63 26.51 -32.70
N VAL A 80 -1.78 25.26 -33.14
CA VAL A 80 -1.41 24.88 -34.52
C VAL A 80 -2.39 25.55 -35.50
N LYS A 81 -1.88 26.37 -36.42
CA LYS A 81 -2.66 27.04 -37.47
C LYS A 81 -2.82 26.11 -38.67
N ASN A 82 -1.68 25.70 -39.24
CA ASN A 82 -1.58 24.73 -40.34
C ASN A 82 -0.49 23.70 -40.01
N SER A 83 -0.62 22.51 -40.58
CA SER A 83 0.47 21.54 -40.72
C SER A 83 0.40 20.87 -42.09
N TRP A 84 1.55 20.46 -42.63
CA TRP A 84 1.66 19.82 -43.94
C TRP A 84 2.38 18.48 -43.80
N PHE A 85 1.87 17.46 -44.49
CA PHE A 85 2.32 16.07 -44.41
C PHE A 85 2.86 15.58 -45.76
N LYS A 86 3.88 14.72 -45.75
CA LYS A 86 4.42 14.11 -46.98
C LYS A 86 3.34 13.27 -47.66
N ARG A 87 3.29 13.24 -49.00
CA ARG A 87 2.39 12.33 -49.72
C ARG A 87 2.65 10.89 -49.28
N ASN A 88 1.58 10.15 -48.98
CA ASN A 88 1.59 8.74 -48.56
C ASN A 88 2.33 8.44 -47.22
N SER A 89 2.61 9.44 -46.37
CA SER A 89 3.14 9.21 -45.01
C SER A 89 2.41 10.07 -43.97
N ARG A 90 2.43 9.63 -42.69
CA ARG A 90 1.98 10.42 -41.54
C ARG A 90 3.05 11.40 -41.03
N GLU A 91 4.22 11.45 -41.66
CA GLU A 91 5.25 12.45 -41.38
C GLU A 91 4.82 13.87 -41.76
N LYS A 92 4.89 14.78 -40.79
CA LYS A 92 4.85 16.22 -41.03
C LYS A 92 6.16 16.65 -41.73
N TYR A 93 6.09 17.63 -42.62
CA TYR A 93 7.27 18.33 -43.16
C TYR A 93 7.20 19.85 -43.00
N GLY A 94 6.10 20.39 -42.47
CA GLY A 94 6.02 21.80 -42.10
C GLY A 94 4.85 22.10 -41.18
N ALA A 95 4.93 23.22 -40.45
CA ALA A 95 3.85 23.72 -39.60
C ALA A 95 3.89 25.23 -39.44
N VAL A 96 2.75 25.81 -39.04
CA VAL A 96 2.65 27.17 -38.50
C VAL A 96 2.00 27.08 -37.13
N LEU A 97 2.67 27.62 -36.11
CA LEU A 97 2.18 27.76 -34.75
C LEU A 97 1.87 29.23 -34.50
N CYS A 98 0.71 29.55 -33.94
CA CYS A 98 0.29 30.94 -33.70
C CYS A 98 -0.21 31.14 -32.27
N CYS A 99 -0.31 32.40 -31.84
CA CYS A 99 -1.08 32.73 -30.66
C CYS A 99 -2.54 32.26 -30.78
N SER A 100 -3.14 31.78 -29.70
CA SER A 100 -4.55 31.39 -29.63
C SER A 100 -5.51 32.53 -29.99
N SER A 101 -5.10 33.78 -29.73
CA SER A 101 -5.77 35.03 -30.09
C SER A 101 -5.75 35.36 -31.60
N GLN A 102 -5.03 34.59 -32.43
CA GLN A 102 -4.89 34.88 -33.86
C GLN A 102 -6.17 34.63 -34.66
N GLY A 103 -6.43 35.53 -35.61
CA GLY A 103 -7.59 35.54 -36.50
C GLY A 103 -8.82 36.19 -35.88
N PHE A 104 -9.91 36.24 -36.64
CA PHE A 104 -11.21 36.77 -36.21
C PHE A 104 -12.30 35.69 -36.37
N LYS A 105 -13.41 35.81 -35.63
CA LYS A 105 -14.58 34.94 -35.81
C LYS A 105 -15.36 35.39 -37.04
N ARG A 106 -15.72 34.47 -37.94
CA ARG A 106 -16.67 34.76 -39.04
C ARG A 106 -18.08 34.84 -38.46
N VAL A 107 -18.81 35.91 -38.78
CA VAL A 107 -20.16 36.15 -38.26
C VAL A 107 -21.17 35.31 -39.03
N LYS A 108 -21.56 34.17 -38.47
CA LYS A 108 -22.85 33.51 -38.69
C LYS A 108 -23.38 32.90 -37.39
N ASP A 109 -24.61 33.27 -37.08
CA ASP A 109 -25.64 32.54 -36.34
C ASP A 109 -25.32 32.02 -34.92
N VAL A 110 -25.46 32.95 -33.99
CA VAL A 110 -26.13 32.83 -32.67
C VAL A 110 -26.28 31.42 -32.05
N ASN A 111 -25.35 31.06 -31.15
CA ASN A 111 -25.71 30.82 -29.74
C ASN A 111 -24.48 30.74 -28.79
N HIS A 112 -24.72 31.02 -27.51
CA HIS A 112 -23.82 30.89 -26.33
C HIS A 112 -22.48 31.66 -26.27
N LEU A 113 -22.50 32.80 -25.57
CA LEU A 113 -21.90 33.01 -24.23
C LEU A 113 -20.40 32.68 -23.95
N ARG A 114 -19.52 32.55 -24.95
CA ARG A 114 -18.06 32.72 -24.74
C ARG A 114 -17.65 34.18 -24.89
N LYS A 115 -16.75 34.68 -24.02
CA LYS A 115 -16.00 35.92 -24.27
C LYS A 115 -15.19 35.76 -25.57
N GLU A 116 -15.14 36.81 -26.38
CA GLU A 116 -14.35 36.82 -27.62
C GLU A 116 -12.85 36.82 -27.25
N THR A 117 -12.13 35.73 -27.54
CA THR A 117 -10.70 35.59 -27.24
C THR A 117 -9.82 35.79 -28.47
N ARG A 118 -10.38 36.29 -29.59
CA ARG A 118 -9.70 36.36 -30.89
C ARG A 118 -9.61 37.82 -31.36
N THR A 119 -8.43 38.40 -31.18
CA THR A 119 -8.13 39.82 -31.45
C THR A 119 -7.49 40.04 -32.83
N GLY A 120 -7.32 39.00 -33.65
CA GLY A 120 -6.55 39.10 -34.89
C GLY A 120 -5.03 39.04 -34.70
N CYS A 121 -4.55 38.66 -33.50
CA CYS A 121 -3.14 38.67 -33.10
C CYS A 121 -2.17 38.14 -34.18
N PRO A 122 -1.14 38.89 -34.59
CA PRO A 122 -0.23 38.48 -35.66
C PRO A 122 0.79 37.43 -35.22
N ALA A 123 1.15 37.37 -33.93
CA ALA A 123 2.17 36.47 -33.38
C ALA A 123 2.05 35.00 -33.86
N MET A 124 3.11 34.55 -34.56
CA MET A 124 3.26 33.18 -35.05
C MET A 124 4.71 32.83 -35.38
N ILE A 125 5.00 31.55 -35.49
CA ILE A 125 6.21 31.02 -36.13
C ILE A 125 5.87 30.00 -37.21
N ARG A 126 6.72 29.91 -38.23
CA ARG A 126 6.64 28.92 -39.31
C ARG A 126 7.90 28.08 -39.34
N MET A 127 7.73 26.77 -39.42
CA MET A 127 8.82 25.80 -39.39
C MET A 127 8.67 24.77 -40.51
N ARG A 128 9.80 24.27 -41.02
CA ARG A 128 9.87 23.26 -42.08
C ARG A 128 10.98 22.26 -41.79
N LEU A 129 10.73 20.99 -42.09
CA LEU A 129 11.72 19.92 -42.13
C LEU A 129 12.63 20.13 -43.35
N LEU A 130 13.93 20.21 -43.12
CA LEU A 130 14.96 20.27 -44.17
C LEU A 130 15.43 18.88 -44.57
N ASP A 131 16.15 18.78 -45.68
CA ASP A 131 16.72 17.53 -46.19
C ASP A 131 17.79 16.95 -45.24
N SER A 132 18.38 17.78 -44.39
CA SER A 132 19.22 17.40 -43.23
C SER A 132 18.47 16.70 -42.10
N LYS A 133 17.17 16.41 -42.27
CA LYS A 133 16.22 15.87 -41.29
C LYS A 133 15.96 16.76 -40.06
N ARG A 134 16.49 17.98 -40.01
CA ARG A 134 16.24 18.95 -38.93
C ARG A 134 15.09 19.91 -39.26
N TRP A 135 14.38 20.37 -38.23
CA TRP A 135 13.28 21.34 -38.34
C TRP A 135 13.82 22.77 -38.16
N ARG A 136 13.80 23.59 -39.21
CA ARG A 136 14.26 25.00 -39.15
C ARG A 136 13.08 25.98 -39.07
N MET A 137 13.20 27.02 -38.24
CA MET A 137 12.30 28.18 -38.26
C MET A 137 12.60 29.09 -39.47
N LEU A 138 11.58 29.38 -40.27
CA LEU A 138 11.68 30.19 -41.50
C LEU A 138 11.08 31.59 -41.37
N GLU A 139 10.13 31.77 -40.45
CA GLU A 139 9.32 32.98 -40.31
C GLU A 139 8.97 33.11 -38.83
N VAL A 140 9.17 34.29 -38.24
CA VAL A 140 8.91 34.56 -36.82
C VAL A 140 8.27 35.94 -36.69
N THR A 141 7.16 36.01 -35.96
CA THR A 141 6.48 37.25 -35.58
C THR A 141 6.16 37.15 -34.09
N LEU A 142 6.75 38.05 -33.29
CA LEU A 142 6.63 38.05 -31.82
C LEU A 142 5.67 39.13 -31.29
N GLU A 143 5.11 39.97 -32.17
CA GLU A 143 4.24 41.07 -31.78
C GLU A 143 2.82 40.60 -31.40
N HIS A 144 2.33 41.04 -30.25
CA HIS A 144 0.98 40.78 -29.76
C HIS A 144 0.15 42.06 -29.73
N ASN A 145 -1.07 42.00 -30.28
CA ASN A 145 -2.03 43.10 -30.24
C ASN A 145 -3.01 43.01 -29.05
N HIS A 146 -2.62 42.31 -27.98
CA HIS A 146 -3.38 42.14 -26.75
C HIS A 146 -2.43 42.08 -25.56
N LEU A 147 -2.93 42.37 -24.36
CA LEU A 147 -2.16 42.23 -23.14
C LEU A 147 -1.71 40.78 -22.93
N LEU A 148 -0.50 40.64 -22.40
CA LEU A 148 0.17 39.39 -22.06
C LEU A 148 0.22 39.22 -20.53
N GLY A 149 0.27 37.98 -20.04
CA GLY A 149 0.51 37.72 -18.61
C GLY A 149 -0.67 37.94 -17.65
N SER A 150 -1.92 37.97 -18.14
CA SER A 150 -3.09 38.02 -17.23
C SER A 150 -3.36 36.64 -16.60
N LYS A 151 -3.28 36.55 -15.27
CA LYS A 151 -3.44 35.30 -14.50
C LYS A 151 -4.89 34.80 -14.47
N GLY A 152 -5.26 33.95 -15.42
CA GLY A 152 -6.36 33.00 -15.24
C GLY A 152 -7.24 32.72 -16.46
N PHE A 153 -7.06 31.53 -17.05
CA PHE A 153 -8.03 30.92 -17.97
C PHE A 153 -8.31 29.47 -17.58
N LYS A 154 -9.23 29.26 -16.62
CA LYS A 154 -9.79 27.93 -16.34
C LYS A 154 -10.66 27.45 -17.50
N SER A 155 -10.59 26.16 -17.83
CA SER A 155 -11.53 25.49 -18.74
C SER A 155 -12.70 24.83 -17.99
N SER A 156 -13.27 25.53 -16.99
CA SER A 156 -14.39 25.01 -16.20
C SER A 156 -15.72 25.09 -16.95
N LYS A 157 -16.44 23.97 -17.06
CA LYS A 157 -17.89 24.00 -17.27
C LYS A 157 -18.55 24.47 -15.98
N MET A 158 -19.55 25.35 -16.05
CA MET A 158 -20.49 25.55 -14.95
C MET A 158 -21.89 25.10 -15.38
N MET A 159 -22.55 24.34 -14.51
CA MET A 159 -24.00 24.24 -14.47
C MET A 159 -24.55 25.38 -13.60
N ALA A 160 -25.75 25.85 -13.92
CA ALA A 160 -26.54 26.72 -13.05
C ALA A 160 -27.98 26.19 -13.01
N ALA A 161 -28.51 25.95 -11.82
CA ALA A 161 -29.82 25.32 -11.64
C ALA A 161 -30.95 26.35 -11.53
N ARG A 162 -32.15 26.00 -12.02
CA ARG A 162 -33.40 26.63 -11.57
C ARG A 162 -34.56 25.63 -11.56
N THR A 163 -35.27 25.60 -10.43
CA THR A 163 -36.23 24.56 -10.06
C THR A 163 -37.56 24.61 -10.82
N LYS A 164 -37.98 23.47 -11.39
CA LYS A 164 -39.40 23.03 -11.43
C LYS A 164 -39.46 21.50 -11.26
N ARG A 165 -40.53 20.99 -10.63
CA ARG A 165 -40.75 19.56 -10.33
C ARG A 165 -41.65 18.92 -11.41
N LYS A 166 -41.36 17.68 -11.81
CA LYS A 166 -42.28 16.53 -11.67
C LYS A 166 -41.70 15.20 -12.21
N ILE A 167 -41.64 14.21 -11.31
CA ILE A 167 -41.93 12.77 -11.53
C ILE A 167 -40.93 11.99 -12.42
N GLN A 168 -40.96 10.67 -12.28
CA GLN A 168 -39.88 9.71 -12.50
C GLN A 168 -40.35 8.52 -13.36
N THR A 169 -39.45 7.99 -14.20
CA THR A 169 -39.48 6.61 -14.74
C THR A 169 -38.05 6.11 -14.90
N ASN A 170 -37.84 4.79 -14.79
CA ASN A 170 -36.52 4.16 -14.73
C ASN A 170 -36.07 3.63 -16.10
N SER A 171 -34.74 3.60 -16.34
CA SER A 171 -34.06 2.47 -17.01
C SER A 171 -32.53 2.59 -16.92
N GLU A 172 -31.91 1.46 -16.53
CA GLU A 172 -30.54 1.01 -16.87
C GLU A 172 -29.31 1.87 -16.49
N SER A 173 -28.32 1.19 -15.90
CA SER A 173 -27.09 1.76 -15.35
C SER A 173 -25.88 1.39 -16.22
N ASP A 174 -25.43 2.31 -17.08
CA ASP A 174 -24.25 2.12 -17.91
C ASP A 174 -22.98 2.65 -17.22
N MET A 175 -21.91 1.85 -17.17
CA MET A 175 -20.72 2.14 -16.35
C MET A 175 -19.74 3.11 -17.05
N GLN A 176 -19.54 4.31 -16.51
CA GLN A 176 -18.45 5.16 -16.98
C GLN A 176 -17.07 4.69 -16.48
N PRO A 177 -16.05 4.59 -17.36
CA PRO A 177 -14.69 4.25 -16.96
C PRO A 177 -14.01 5.40 -16.22
N VAL A 178 -13.30 5.09 -15.13
CA VAL A 178 -12.50 6.05 -14.35
C VAL A 178 -11.35 6.60 -15.20
N ARG A 179 -11.17 7.92 -15.20
CA ARG A 179 -10.05 8.58 -15.91
C ARG A 179 -8.73 8.38 -15.17
N LEU A 180 -7.98 7.37 -15.58
CA LEU A 180 -6.63 7.11 -15.08
C LEU A 180 -5.62 8.03 -15.79
N TYR A 181 -5.11 9.05 -15.09
CA TYR A 181 -4.03 9.88 -15.60
C TYR A 181 -2.66 9.30 -15.21
N ARG A 182 -1.94 8.77 -16.21
CA ARG A 182 -0.49 8.57 -16.14
C ARG A 182 0.15 9.94 -16.39
N ALA A 183 0.89 10.48 -15.42
CA ALA A 183 1.25 11.89 -15.45
C ALA A 183 2.15 12.26 -16.65
N LEU A 184 1.70 13.24 -17.43
CA LEU A 184 2.58 14.09 -18.22
C LEU A 184 3.12 15.21 -17.31
N VAL A 185 4.26 15.78 -17.68
CA VAL A 185 5.09 16.66 -16.83
C VAL A 185 4.28 17.76 -16.15
N ILE A 186 4.40 17.83 -14.81
CA ILE A 186 3.91 18.94 -14.00
C ILE A 186 5.11 19.83 -13.65
N ASP A 187 5.12 21.07 -14.15
CA ASP A 187 6.17 22.05 -13.87
C ASP A 187 5.90 22.82 -12.55
N ALA A 188 6.87 22.84 -11.64
CA ALA A 188 6.81 23.66 -10.43
C ALA A 188 7.27 25.11 -10.66
N GLY A 189 6.37 25.95 -11.17
CA GLY A 189 6.50 27.41 -11.08
C GLY A 189 6.11 27.94 -9.70
N GLY A 190 7.02 27.87 -8.72
CA GLY A 190 6.72 28.23 -7.32
C GLY A 190 7.34 29.56 -6.86
N TYR A 191 6.53 30.62 -6.71
CA TYR A 191 6.95 31.90 -6.09
C TYR A 191 6.05 32.33 -4.93
N GLU A 192 6.41 33.46 -4.29
CA GLU A 192 5.75 34.09 -3.14
C GLU A 192 5.16 35.44 -3.62
N THR A 193 4.46 36.28 -2.84
CA THR A 193 4.26 36.37 -1.37
C THR A 193 2.93 37.10 -1.09
N SER A 194 2.59 37.23 0.20
CA SER A 194 1.78 38.32 0.78
C SER A 194 0.24 38.20 0.77
N ASN A 195 -0.28 37.90 1.96
CA ASN A 195 -1.37 38.61 2.66
C ASN A 195 -2.44 39.34 1.82
N LEU A 196 -3.64 38.76 1.77
CA LEU A 196 -4.87 39.55 1.83
C LEU A 196 -5.93 38.81 2.67
N VAL A 197 -6.37 39.42 3.76
CA VAL A 197 -7.50 38.90 4.55
C VAL A 197 -8.79 39.19 3.78
N GLN A 198 -9.39 38.16 3.17
CA GLN A 198 -10.78 38.22 2.72
C GLN A 198 -11.60 37.14 3.43
N THR A 199 -12.26 37.55 4.50
CA THR A 199 -13.30 36.80 5.18
C THR A 199 -14.43 36.47 4.19
N LYS A 200 -14.49 35.22 3.72
CA LYS A 200 -15.62 34.70 2.94
C LYS A 200 -16.36 33.62 3.72
N VAL A 201 -17.67 33.77 3.75
CA VAL A 201 -18.58 33.02 4.62
C VAL A 201 -18.63 31.54 4.19
N ARG A 202 -18.24 30.64 5.10
CA ARG A 202 -18.48 29.20 4.96
C ARG A 202 -19.97 28.94 4.78
N THR A 203 -20.36 28.36 3.65
CA THR A 203 -21.73 27.88 3.42
C THR A 203 -21.72 26.52 2.72
N SER A 204 -22.09 25.49 3.50
CA SER A 204 -22.40 24.10 3.10
C SER A 204 -21.32 23.24 2.40
N CYS A 205 -21.03 22.10 3.02
CA CYS A 205 -20.35 20.92 2.48
C CYS A 205 -18.83 21.04 2.16
N ASP A 206 -18.02 21.19 3.21
CA ASP A 206 -16.56 20.93 3.15
C ASP A 206 -16.30 19.43 2.89
N ARG A 207 -16.31 18.99 1.62
CA ARG A 207 -15.65 17.75 1.18
C ARG A 207 -14.21 18.07 0.76
N PRO A 208 -13.19 17.33 1.22
CA PRO A 208 -11.82 17.52 0.74
C PRO A 208 -11.66 16.96 -0.68
N ASP A 209 -11.61 17.84 -1.68
CA ASP A 209 -11.48 17.48 -3.10
C ASP A 209 -10.04 17.62 -3.66
N HIS A 210 -9.06 17.91 -2.79
CA HIS A 210 -7.63 17.88 -3.13
C HIS A 210 -6.80 17.45 -1.93
N LEU A 211 -5.61 16.87 -2.18
CA LEU A 211 -4.61 16.63 -1.15
C LEU A 211 -4.17 17.96 -0.53
N ASN A 212 -4.15 17.99 0.79
CA ASN A 212 -3.82 19.18 1.57
C ASN A 212 -2.29 19.31 1.70
N LEU A 213 -1.65 19.79 0.62
CA LEU A 213 -0.20 19.78 0.42
C LEU A 213 0.44 21.15 0.73
N ARG A 214 1.67 21.16 1.27
CA ARG A 214 2.43 22.42 1.41
C ARG A 214 2.96 22.88 0.06
N LYS A 215 3.34 24.16 -0.01
CA LYS A 215 4.08 24.71 -1.16
C LYS A 215 5.34 23.86 -1.41
N GLY A 216 5.41 23.26 -2.59
CA GLY A 216 6.53 22.39 -3.00
C GLY A 216 6.47 20.95 -2.48
N ASP A 217 5.39 20.51 -1.84
CA ASP A 217 5.18 19.09 -1.51
C ASP A 217 4.75 18.30 -2.76
N THR A 218 3.86 18.85 -3.59
CA THR A 218 3.48 18.26 -4.89
C THR A 218 4.71 18.00 -5.77
N GLN A 219 5.67 18.93 -5.75
CA GLN A 219 6.93 18.76 -6.50
C GLN A 219 7.86 17.75 -5.83
N ALA A 220 7.84 17.61 -4.51
CA ALA A 220 8.60 16.55 -3.85
C ALA A 220 8.07 15.16 -4.24
N ILE A 221 6.74 14.97 -4.26
CA ILE A 221 6.10 13.75 -4.77
C ILE A 221 6.48 13.50 -6.23
N TYR A 222 6.34 14.52 -7.10
CA TYR A 222 6.67 14.39 -8.53
C TYR A 222 8.14 14.05 -8.76
N ASN A 223 9.07 14.80 -8.16
CA ASN A 223 10.51 14.54 -8.26
C ASN A 223 10.87 13.14 -7.72
N TYR A 224 10.24 12.72 -6.63
CA TYR A 224 10.41 11.38 -6.05
C TYR A 224 9.95 10.29 -7.02
N PHE A 225 8.76 10.39 -7.62
CA PHE A 225 8.30 9.40 -8.60
C PHE A 225 9.11 9.41 -9.90
N CYS A 226 9.61 10.57 -10.34
CA CYS A 226 10.57 10.63 -11.46
C CYS A 226 11.89 9.93 -11.11
N ARG A 227 12.45 10.16 -9.91
CA ARG A 227 13.63 9.44 -9.39
C ARG A 227 13.36 7.94 -9.38
N MET A 228 12.23 7.50 -8.84
CA MET A 228 11.85 6.09 -8.77
C MET A 228 11.64 5.45 -10.15
N GLN A 229 11.06 6.14 -11.14
CA GLN A 229 10.93 5.58 -12.49
C GLN A 229 12.26 5.47 -13.24
N LEU A 230 13.23 6.36 -12.95
CA LEU A 230 14.58 6.29 -13.52
C LEU A 230 15.43 5.18 -12.88
N THR A 231 15.33 4.97 -11.56
CA THR A 231 16.13 3.95 -10.86
C THR A 231 15.44 2.58 -10.77
N ASN A 232 14.12 2.51 -10.94
CA ASN A 232 13.33 1.29 -10.82
C ASN A 232 12.31 1.18 -11.98
N PRO A 233 12.68 0.56 -13.12
CA PRO A 233 11.86 0.55 -14.35
C PRO A 233 10.45 -0.07 -14.23
N ASN A 234 10.17 -0.81 -13.15
CA ASN A 234 8.84 -1.37 -12.88
C ASN A 234 8.10 -0.62 -11.75
N PHE A 235 8.58 0.54 -11.30
CA PHE A 235 7.84 1.42 -10.41
C PHE A 235 6.57 1.97 -11.08
N PHE A 236 5.44 1.80 -10.43
CA PHE A 236 4.13 2.22 -10.93
C PHE A 236 3.52 3.28 -10.02
N TYR A 237 2.91 4.31 -10.60
CA TYR A 237 2.05 5.24 -9.88
C TYR A 237 0.87 5.71 -10.72
N LEU A 238 -0.17 6.18 -10.04
CA LEU A 238 -1.33 6.87 -10.59
C LEU A 238 -1.57 8.17 -9.81
N MET A 239 -2.03 9.19 -10.52
CA MET A 239 -2.47 10.46 -9.94
C MET A 239 -3.93 10.71 -10.34
N ASP A 240 -4.75 11.06 -9.35
CA ASP A 240 -6.10 11.57 -9.53
C ASP A 240 -6.04 13.10 -9.50
N LEU A 241 -6.54 13.76 -10.53
CA LEU A 241 -6.60 15.22 -10.62
C LEU A 241 -8.07 15.64 -10.65
N ASN A 242 -8.44 16.63 -9.84
CA ASN A 242 -9.78 17.21 -9.86
C ASN A 242 -9.98 18.13 -11.08
N ASP A 243 -11.17 18.72 -11.26
CA ASP A 243 -11.49 19.58 -12.42
C ASP A 243 -10.68 20.91 -12.47
N GLU A 244 -10.03 21.32 -11.38
CA GLU A 244 -9.03 22.40 -11.36
C GLU A 244 -7.63 21.98 -11.81
N GLY A 245 -7.36 20.67 -11.92
CA GLY A 245 -6.01 20.12 -12.07
C GLY A 245 -5.25 19.99 -10.74
N CYS A 246 -5.91 20.15 -9.60
CA CYS A 246 -5.30 19.92 -8.29
C CYS A 246 -5.21 18.42 -7.99
N LEU A 247 -4.09 18.00 -7.39
CA LEU A 247 -3.84 16.60 -7.05
C LEU A 247 -4.75 16.15 -5.92
N ARG A 248 -5.62 15.16 -6.17
CA ARG A 248 -6.66 14.70 -5.24
C ARG A 248 -6.34 13.38 -4.56
N ASN A 249 -5.84 12.40 -5.29
CA ASN A 249 -5.41 11.12 -4.73
C ASN A 249 -4.15 10.68 -5.47
N VAL A 250 -3.31 9.90 -4.80
CA VAL A 250 -2.08 9.33 -5.34
C VAL A 250 -2.03 7.86 -4.94
N PHE A 251 -1.58 6.99 -5.83
CA PHE A 251 -1.33 5.57 -5.54
C PHE A 251 -0.01 5.16 -6.18
N TRP A 252 0.79 4.34 -5.50
CA TRP A 252 2.05 3.81 -6.04
C TRP A 252 2.42 2.43 -5.48
N MET A 253 3.18 1.69 -6.29
CA MET A 253 3.79 0.41 -5.95
C MET A 253 5.18 0.36 -6.59
N ASP A 254 6.22 0.03 -5.83
CA ASP A 254 7.53 -0.27 -6.43
C ASP A 254 7.55 -1.65 -7.10
N ALA A 255 8.58 -1.94 -7.89
CA ALA A 255 8.68 -3.21 -8.62
C ALA A 255 8.72 -4.47 -7.75
N ARG A 256 9.31 -4.41 -6.54
CA ARG A 256 9.30 -5.52 -5.60
C ARG A 256 7.90 -5.67 -5.00
N SER A 257 7.26 -4.58 -4.58
CA SER A 257 5.86 -4.56 -4.15
C SER A 257 4.89 -5.14 -5.21
N ARG A 258 5.10 -4.83 -6.50
CA ARG A 258 4.32 -5.40 -7.62
C ARG A 258 4.62 -6.87 -7.89
N ALA A 259 5.84 -7.34 -7.64
CA ALA A 259 6.17 -8.75 -7.72
C ALA A 259 5.56 -9.50 -6.53
N THR A 260 5.82 -9.05 -5.30
CA THR A 260 5.37 -9.66 -4.05
C THR A 260 3.85 -9.67 -3.91
N SER A 261 3.12 -8.70 -4.48
CA SER A 261 1.65 -8.73 -4.47
C SER A 261 1.09 -10.02 -5.07
N SER A 262 1.71 -10.57 -6.11
CA SER A 262 1.27 -11.86 -6.67
C SER A 262 1.49 -13.06 -5.74
N TYR A 263 2.44 -12.99 -4.81
CA TYR A 263 2.72 -14.05 -3.83
C TYR A 263 1.99 -13.84 -2.49
N PHE A 264 1.71 -12.59 -2.10
CA PHE A 264 1.39 -12.18 -0.74
C PHE A 264 0.12 -11.32 -0.58
N SER A 265 -0.76 -11.23 -1.60
CA SER A 265 -2.04 -10.50 -1.54
C SER A 265 -3.29 -11.38 -1.37
N ASP A 266 -3.13 -12.65 -0.97
CA ASP A 266 -4.25 -13.55 -0.60
C ASP A 266 -5.01 -13.02 0.63
N VAL A 267 -4.29 -12.52 1.64
CA VAL A 267 -4.84 -11.72 2.73
C VAL A 267 -4.20 -10.34 2.71
N LEU A 268 -5.03 -9.28 2.72
CA LEU A 268 -4.59 -7.90 2.78
C LEU A 268 -5.05 -7.24 4.08
N PHE A 269 -4.12 -6.64 4.81
CA PHE A 269 -4.41 -5.66 5.85
C PHE A 269 -4.25 -4.24 5.28
N LEU A 270 -5.26 -3.39 5.47
CA LEU A 270 -5.23 -1.98 5.09
C LEU A 270 -4.93 -1.12 6.32
N ASP A 271 -3.74 -0.52 6.31
CA ASP A 271 -3.20 0.30 7.40
C ASP A 271 -3.44 1.79 7.10
N ASN A 272 -4.43 2.38 7.77
CA ASN A 272 -4.76 3.81 7.67
C ASN A 272 -3.93 4.61 8.69
N THR A 273 -2.92 5.34 8.19
CA THR A 273 -2.10 6.26 9.00
C THR A 273 -2.30 7.69 8.51
N CYS A 274 -2.52 8.66 9.41
CA CYS A 274 -2.59 10.07 9.04
C CYS A 274 -1.21 10.74 9.13
N LEU A 275 -0.72 11.27 8.01
CA LEU A 275 0.45 12.15 7.93
C LEU A 275 0.01 13.59 8.19
N SER A 276 0.06 14.04 9.45
CA SER A 276 -0.21 15.43 9.78
C SER A 276 1.06 16.27 9.82
N ASN A 277 1.08 17.31 8.99
CA ASN A 277 1.97 18.43 9.19
C ASN A 277 1.17 19.75 9.08
N LYS A 278 0.17 19.90 9.96
CA LYS A 278 -0.93 20.89 9.94
C LYS A 278 -2.07 20.62 8.96
N TYR A 279 -1.97 19.58 8.14
CA TYR A 279 -2.84 19.41 6.96
C TYR A 279 -3.55 18.04 6.86
N GLU A 280 -3.23 17.08 7.74
CA GLU A 280 -3.87 15.76 7.88
C GLU A 280 -4.12 15.01 6.55
N ILE A 281 -3.09 14.35 6.02
CA ILE A 281 -3.17 13.53 4.81
C ILE A 281 -3.35 12.05 5.20
N PRO A 282 -4.49 11.41 4.89
CA PRO A 282 -4.63 9.95 4.98
C PRO A 282 -3.66 9.23 4.04
N LEU A 283 -2.75 8.45 4.62
CA LEU A 283 -1.93 7.44 3.96
C LEU A 283 -2.56 6.07 4.20
N VAL A 284 -2.92 5.38 3.13
CA VAL A 284 -3.44 4.01 3.15
C VAL A 284 -2.33 3.08 2.65
N SER A 285 -1.92 2.12 3.48
CA SER A 285 -0.87 1.16 3.13
C SER A 285 -1.47 -0.23 2.94
N PHE A 286 -1.17 -0.88 1.81
CA PHE A 286 -1.57 -2.25 1.52
C PHE A 286 -0.50 -3.20 2.04
N VAL A 287 -0.80 -3.94 3.11
CA VAL A 287 0.16 -4.78 3.82
C VAL A 287 -0.23 -6.25 3.70
N GLY A 288 0.69 -7.06 3.20
CA GLY A 288 0.61 -8.53 3.21
C GLY A 288 1.55 -9.13 4.25
N ILE A 289 1.58 -10.46 4.32
CA ILE A 289 2.57 -11.23 5.10
C ILE A 289 3.40 -12.10 4.15
N ASN A 290 4.71 -12.17 4.36
CA ASN A 290 5.59 -13.11 3.65
C ASN A 290 5.59 -14.51 4.30
N HIS A 291 6.28 -15.46 3.67
CA HIS A 291 6.45 -16.84 4.12
C HIS A 291 7.20 -17.00 5.46
N HIS A 292 7.79 -15.94 6.01
CA HIS A 292 8.37 -15.90 7.36
C HIS A 292 7.42 -15.35 8.43
N GLY A 293 6.20 -14.94 8.05
CA GLY A 293 5.26 -14.28 8.97
C GLY A 293 5.55 -12.80 9.20
N GLN A 294 6.37 -12.16 8.36
CA GLN A 294 6.75 -10.74 8.47
C GLN A 294 5.84 -9.87 7.58
N SER A 295 5.57 -8.64 8.01
CA SER A 295 4.81 -7.64 7.24
C SER A 295 5.57 -7.19 5.98
N VAL A 296 4.91 -7.24 4.82
CA VAL A 296 5.43 -6.75 3.53
C VAL A 296 4.50 -5.69 2.96
N LEU A 297 5.05 -4.55 2.56
CA LEU A 297 4.31 -3.53 1.84
C LEU A 297 4.09 -3.98 0.39
N LEU A 298 2.86 -3.86 -0.09
CA LEU A 298 2.46 -4.21 -1.46
C LEU A 298 2.04 -2.97 -2.26
N GLY A 299 1.79 -1.83 -1.61
CA GLY A 299 1.50 -0.56 -2.23
C GLY A 299 1.06 0.49 -1.20
N CYS A 300 1.05 1.76 -1.60
CA CYS A 300 0.54 2.87 -0.79
C CYS A 300 -0.33 3.79 -1.63
N GLY A 301 -1.22 4.52 -0.96
CA GLY A 301 -1.87 5.68 -1.53
C GLY A 301 -2.06 6.81 -0.53
N MET A 302 -2.10 8.05 -1.03
CA MET A 302 -2.47 9.24 -0.28
C MET A 302 -3.80 9.76 -0.81
N LEU A 303 -4.75 10.02 0.08
CA LEU A 303 -6.10 10.45 -0.28
C LEU A 303 -6.36 11.90 0.15
N ALA A 304 -7.15 12.65 -0.60
CA ALA A 304 -7.65 13.97 -0.15
C ALA A 304 -8.43 13.87 1.17
N GLY A 305 -9.14 12.76 1.36
CA GLY A 305 -9.83 12.43 2.60
C GLY A 305 -10.38 11.00 2.55
N GLU A 306 -10.88 10.52 3.68
CA GLU A 306 -11.42 9.15 3.87
C GLU A 306 -12.84 9.02 3.29
N THR A 307 -13.02 9.44 2.03
CA THR A 307 -14.32 9.50 1.34
C THR A 307 -14.61 8.23 0.53
N MET A 308 -15.90 7.96 0.29
CA MET A 308 -16.34 6.83 -0.52
C MET A 308 -15.78 6.88 -1.95
N ASP A 309 -15.62 8.09 -2.50
CA ASP A 309 -15.06 8.34 -3.82
C ASP A 309 -13.54 8.09 -3.86
N SER A 310 -12.82 8.55 -2.82
CA SER A 310 -11.36 8.37 -2.67
C SER A 310 -10.96 6.90 -2.51
N TYR A 311 -11.65 6.14 -1.65
CA TYR A 311 -11.38 4.71 -1.51
C TYR A 311 -11.79 3.92 -2.77
N ASN A 312 -12.89 4.31 -3.45
CA ASN A 312 -13.29 3.70 -4.73
C ASN A 312 -12.18 3.85 -5.79
N TRP A 313 -11.61 5.06 -5.90
CA TRP A 313 -10.48 5.31 -6.78
C TRP A 313 -9.26 4.46 -6.39
N LEU A 314 -8.91 4.43 -5.10
CA LEU A 314 -7.75 3.70 -4.58
C LEU A 314 -7.82 2.20 -4.87
N PHE A 315 -8.99 1.56 -4.67
CA PHE A 315 -9.14 0.13 -4.91
C PHE A 315 -9.22 -0.22 -6.40
N LYS A 316 -9.72 0.69 -7.24
CA LYS A 316 -9.65 0.55 -8.71
C LYS A 316 -8.22 0.73 -9.21
N ALA A 317 -7.42 1.61 -8.60
CA ALA A 317 -5.99 1.74 -8.85
C ALA A 317 -5.22 0.46 -8.45
N TRP A 318 -5.52 -0.12 -7.28
CA TRP A 318 -4.99 -1.41 -6.84
C TRP A 318 -5.32 -2.55 -7.83
N LEU A 319 -6.60 -2.74 -8.19
CA LEU A 319 -7.05 -3.76 -9.14
C LEU A 319 -6.42 -3.61 -10.52
N THR A 320 -6.16 -2.38 -10.97
CA THR A 320 -5.43 -2.10 -12.22
C THR A 320 -4.01 -2.68 -12.18
N CYS A 321 -3.39 -2.75 -11.00
CA CYS A 321 -2.02 -3.24 -10.82
C CYS A 321 -1.94 -4.75 -10.56
N THR A 322 -2.90 -5.32 -9.83
CA THR A 322 -3.02 -6.77 -9.62
C THR A 322 -3.63 -7.51 -10.81
N SER A 323 -3.82 -6.83 -11.96
CA SER A 323 -4.45 -7.41 -13.16
C SER A 323 -5.86 -7.97 -12.90
N GLY A 324 -6.63 -7.29 -12.05
CA GLY A 324 -7.97 -7.70 -11.62
C GLY A 324 -8.00 -8.76 -10.53
N GLN A 325 -6.85 -9.25 -10.04
CA GLN A 325 -6.83 -10.23 -8.94
C GLN A 325 -7.28 -9.56 -7.64
N SER A 326 -8.39 -10.06 -7.08
CA SER A 326 -8.91 -9.70 -5.76
C SER A 326 -8.30 -10.60 -4.68
N PRO A 327 -8.06 -10.08 -3.47
CA PRO A 327 -7.65 -10.88 -2.31
C PRO A 327 -8.76 -11.86 -1.88
N GLN A 328 -8.41 -12.90 -1.13
CA GLN A 328 -9.41 -13.74 -0.45
C GLN A 328 -10.01 -13.01 0.75
N THR A 329 -9.19 -12.33 1.56
CA THR A 329 -9.62 -11.63 2.78
C THR A 329 -9.07 -10.21 2.82
N ILE A 330 -9.91 -9.25 3.21
CA ILE A 330 -9.53 -7.85 3.41
C ILE A 330 -9.82 -7.49 4.87
N ILE A 331 -8.78 -7.03 5.57
CA ILE A 331 -8.83 -6.62 6.97
C ILE A 331 -8.63 -5.11 7.03
N THR A 332 -9.60 -4.37 7.58
CA THR A 332 -9.52 -2.91 7.71
C THR A 332 -9.63 -2.47 9.16
N ASP A 333 -9.49 -1.18 9.43
CA ASP A 333 -10.02 -0.60 10.66
C ASP A 333 -11.56 -0.58 10.69
N THR A 334 -12.12 -0.17 11.83
CA THR A 334 -13.56 -0.01 12.06
C THR A 334 -14.11 1.26 11.37
N CYS A 335 -14.21 1.22 10.04
CA CYS A 335 -14.68 2.33 9.20
C CYS A 335 -15.91 1.94 8.35
N LYS A 336 -17.02 2.69 8.50
CA LYS A 336 -18.28 2.45 7.76
C LYS A 336 -18.16 2.74 6.26
N VAL A 337 -17.30 3.69 5.87
CA VAL A 337 -17.03 3.99 4.45
C VAL A 337 -16.31 2.81 3.79
N LEU A 338 -15.25 2.31 4.42
CA LEU A 338 -14.52 1.13 3.94
C LEU A 338 -15.42 -0.12 3.86
N LYS A 339 -16.31 -0.33 4.83
CA LYS A 339 -17.28 -1.45 4.80
C LYS A 339 -18.15 -1.45 3.53
N SER A 340 -18.61 -0.29 3.06
CA SER A 340 -19.35 -0.20 1.78
C SER A 340 -18.41 -0.41 0.59
N VAL A 341 -17.32 0.37 0.51
CA VAL A 341 -16.46 0.37 -0.68
C VAL A 341 -15.77 -0.98 -0.91
N VAL A 342 -15.42 -1.72 0.15
CA VAL A 342 -14.89 -3.08 0.02
C VAL A 342 -15.95 -4.03 -0.55
N ALA A 343 -17.20 -3.95 -0.11
CA ALA A 343 -18.29 -4.75 -0.67
C ALA A 343 -18.57 -4.39 -2.16
N ASP A 344 -18.52 -3.10 -2.51
CA ASP A 344 -18.76 -2.61 -3.87
C ASP A 344 -17.64 -3.01 -4.86
N VAL A 345 -16.37 -2.95 -4.43
CA VAL A 345 -15.19 -3.16 -5.30
C VAL A 345 -14.65 -4.59 -5.23
N PHE A 346 -14.82 -5.28 -4.12
CA PHE A 346 -14.32 -6.64 -3.89
C PHE A 346 -15.43 -7.61 -3.41
N PRO A 347 -16.55 -7.77 -4.15
CA PRO A 347 -17.73 -8.55 -3.72
C PRO A 347 -17.49 -10.06 -3.52
N LYS A 348 -16.29 -10.56 -3.82
CA LYS A 348 -15.87 -11.96 -3.58
C LYS A 348 -14.91 -12.12 -2.39
N SER A 349 -14.47 -11.03 -1.77
CA SER A 349 -13.48 -11.04 -0.69
C SER A 349 -14.16 -10.99 0.68
N HIS A 350 -13.67 -11.77 1.63
CA HIS A 350 -14.14 -11.71 3.02
C HIS A 350 -13.66 -10.41 3.67
N HIS A 351 -14.55 -9.42 3.83
CA HIS A 351 -14.25 -8.21 4.59
C HIS A 351 -14.38 -8.46 6.09
N ARG A 352 -13.36 -8.04 6.86
CA ARG A 352 -13.29 -8.16 8.33
C ARG A 352 -12.64 -6.90 8.92
N PHE A 353 -12.90 -6.61 10.19
CA PHE A 353 -12.20 -5.55 10.93
C PHE A 353 -11.05 -6.13 11.76
N SER A 354 -9.95 -5.38 11.85
CA SER A 354 -8.77 -5.73 12.63
C SER A 354 -9.07 -5.72 14.13
N LEU A 355 -9.09 -6.89 14.75
CA LEU A 355 -9.21 -7.06 16.20
C LEU A 355 -8.11 -6.28 16.95
N SER A 356 -6.87 -6.29 16.45
CA SER A 356 -5.78 -5.47 16.99
C SER A 356 -6.11 -3.97 17.01
N HIS A 357 -6.81 -3.43 15.99
CA HIS A 357 -7.24 -2.02 15.96
C HIS A 357 -8.39 -1.73 16.93
N ILE A 358 -9.30 -2.68 17.12
CA ILE A 358 -10.38 -2.59 18.11
C ILE A 358 -9.78 -2.58 19.52
N MET A 359 -8.88 -3.52 19.83
CA MET A 359 -8.22 -3.62 21.12
C MET A 359 -7.33 -2.41 21.43
N ARG A 360 -6.64 -1.83 20.43
CA ARG A 360 -5.89 -0.57 20.60
C ARG A 360 -6.80 0.63 20.98
N LYS A 361 -8.07 0.62 20.55
CA LYS A 361 -9.06 1.64 20.92
C LYS A 361 -9.72 1.41 22.30
N VAL A 362 -9.58 0.23 22.92
CA VAL A 362 -10.19 -0.07 24.24
C VAL A 362 -9.76 0.94 25.34
N PRO A 363 -8.47 1.27 25.53
CA PRO A 363 -8.07 2.28 26.51
C PRO A 363 -8.63 3.68 26.18
N GLU A 364 -8.59 4.07 24.91
CA GLU A 364 -9.10 5.38 24.43
C GLU A 364 -10.61 5.55 24.64
N LYS A 365 -11.38 4.44 24.60
CA LYS A 365 -12.85 4.45 24.64
C LYS A 365 -13.44 4.10 26.01
N LEU A 366 -12.74 3.32 26.83
CA LEU A 366 -13.23 2.85 28.13
C LEU A 366 -12.40 3.35 29.32
N GLY A 367 -11.21 3.92 29.10
CA GLY A 367 -10.27 4.30 30.17
C GLY A 367 -10.79 5.34 31.18
N GLY A 368 -11.80 6.13 30.81
CA GLY A 368 -12.48 7.07 31.71
C GLY A 368 -13.57 6.46 32.60
N LEU A 369 -13.84 5.15 32.49
CA LEU A 369 -14.88 4.47 33.28
C LEU A 369 -14.33 4.03 34.64
N ARG A 370 -15.09 4.25 35.72
CA ARG A 370 -14.69 3.95 37.12
C ARG A 370 -14.18 2.51 37.33
N ASN A 371 -14.71 1.55 36.58
CA ASN A 371 -14.38 0.13 36.68
C ASN A 371 -13.54 -0.36 35.47
N TYR A 372 -12.79 0.53 34.81
CA TYR A 372 -12.10 0.26 33.54
C TYR A 372 -11.32 -1.06 33.51
N ASP A 373 -10.53 -1.38 34.53
CA ASP A 373 -9.74 -2.62 34.54
C ASP A 373 -10.59 -3.89 34.64
N ALA A 374 -11.68 -3.85 35.40
CA ALA A 374 -12.62 -4.96 35.49
C ALA A 374 -13.41 -5.13 34.17
N ILE A 375 -13.83 -4.02 33.55
CA ILE A 375 -14.48 -4.00 32.23
C ILE A 375 -13.53 -4.54 31.16
N ARG A 376 -12.27 -4.06 31.14
CA ARG A 376 -11.21 -4.51 30.23
C ARG A 376 -10.95 -6.01 30.40
N LYS A 377 -10.86 -6.51 31.64
CA LYS A 377 -10.66 -7.93 31.93
C LYS A 377 -11.84 -8.79 31.46
N ALA A 378 -13.07 -8.35 31.69
CA ALA A 378 -14.27 -9.02 31.19
C ALA A 378 -14.35 -9.03 29.65
N LEU A 379 -14.02 -7.91 29.00
CA LEU A 379 -13.96 -7.79 27.54
C LEU A 379 -12.90 -8.72 26.94
N LEU A 380 -11.69 -8.73 27.50
CA LEU A 380 -10.60 -9.63 27.06
C LEU A 380 -11.00 -11.10 27.23
N LYS A 381 -11.63 -11.47 28.36
CA LYS A 381 -12.16 -12.82 28.57
C LYS A 381 -13.23 -13.17 27.54
N GLY A 382 -14.21 -12.29 27.32
CA GLY A 382 -15.27 -12.48 26.34
C GLY A 382 -14.74 -12.67 24.91
N VAL A 383 -13.74 -11.89 24.49
CA VAL A 383 -13.21 -11.93 23.11
C VAL A 383 -12.26 -13.10 22.86
N TYR A 384 -11.40 -13.44 23.81
CA TYR A 384 -10.32 -14.41 23.60
C TYR A 384 -10.57 -15.81 24.19
N GLU A 385 -11.51 -15.97 25.13
CA GLU A 385 -11.72 -17.24 25.82
C GLU A 385 -13.03 -17.94 25.45
N THR A 386 -13.95 -17.27 24.74
CA THR A 386 -15.23 -17.86 24.34
C THR A 386 -15.08 -18.66 23.03
N LEU A 387 -15.64 -19.87 23.02
CA LEU A 387 -15.51 -20.79 21.90
C LEU A 387 -16.81 -20.91 21.08
N LYS A 388 -17.98 -20.59 21.61
CA LYS A 388 -19.25 -20.58 20.87
C LYS A 388 -19.91 -19.19 20.90
N PRO A 389 -20.62 -18.76 19.83
CA PRO A 389 -21.25 -17.43 19.79
C PRO A 389 -22.24 -17.17 20.93
N CYS A 390 -22.91 -18.21 21.44
CA CYS A 390 -23.75 -18.12 22.64
C CYS A 390 -22.96 -17.74 23.90
N ASP A 391 -21.74 -18.28 24.07
CA ASP A 391 -20.88 -18.00 25.21
C ASP A 391 -20.37 -16.54 25.14
N PHE A 392 -20.06 -16.07 23.93
CA PHE A 392 -19.71 -14.67 23.67
C PHE A 392 -20.88 -13.73 23.97
N ASP A 393 -22.07 -14.02 23.43
CA ASP A 393 -23.26 -13.20 23.64
C ASP A 393 -23.65 -13.15 25.13
N ALA A 394 -23.50 -14.26 25.87
CA ALA A 394 -23.71 -14.33 27.32
C ALA A 394 -22.63 -13.55 28.10
N ALA A 395 -21.34 -13.74 27.81
CA ALA A 395 -20.25 -13.03 28.47
C ALA A 395 -20.31 -11.51 28.22
N TRP A 396 -20.67 -11.12 26.99
CA TRP A 396 -20.91 -9.73 26.62
C TRP A 396 -22.11 -9.15 27.35
N GLY A 397 -23.26 -9.84 27.33
CA GLY A 397 -24.46 -9.42 28.06
C GLY A 397 -24.21 -9.23 29.55
N PHE A 398 -23.50 -10.17 30.19
CA PHE A 398 -23.06 -10.06 31.58
C PHE A 398 -22.19 -8.82 31.80
N MET A 399 -21.16 -8.59 30.98
CA MET A 399 -20.30 -7.40 31.08
C MET A 399 -21.09 -6.10 30.97
N ILE A 400 -22.01 -6.01 29.99
CA ILE A 400 -22.84 -4.81 29.77
C ILE A 400 -23.72 -4.51 30.98
N GLN A 401 -24.38 -5.53 31.54
CA GLN A 401 -25.29 -5.39 32.68
C GLN A 401 -24.53 -5.14 33.99
N HIS A 402 -23.53 -5.97 34.32
CA HIS A 402 -22.82 -5.94 35.59
C HIS A 402 -22.05 -4.63 35.83
N PHE A 403 -21.50 -4.02 34.79
CA PHE A 403 -20.80 -2.73 34.88
C PHE A 403 -21.66 -1.52 34.52
N GLY A 404 -22.94 -1.71 34.14
CA GLY A 404 -23.85 -0.61 33.80
C GLY A 404 -23.45 0.18 32.55
N VAL A 405 -22.81 -0.45 31.56
CA VAL A 405 -22.21 0.22 30.39
C VAL A 405 -23.06 0.15 29.11
N GLY A 406 -24.34 -0.22 29.20
CA GLY A 406 -25.24 -0.39 28.06
C GLY A 406 -25.50 0.88 27.23
N ASP A 407 -25.35 2.06 27.83
CA ASP A 407 -25.48 3.34 27.12
C ASP A 407 -24.28 3.68 26.24
N ASN A 408 -23.14 3.00 26.40
CA ASN A 408 -21.92 3.25 25.63
C ASN A 408 -22.10 2.89 24.14
N GLU A 409 -22.23 3.92 23.30
CA GLU A 409 -22.45 3.78 21.86
C GLU A 409 -21.34 2.98 21.14
N TRP A 410 -20.09 3.09 21.61
CA TRP A 410 -18.98 2.37 21.00
C TRP A 410 -19.05 0.87 21.27
N LEU A 411 -19.37 0.45 22.49
CA LEU A 411 -19.64 -0.96 22.80
C LEU A 411 -20.87 -1.47 22.04
N ARG A 412 -21.94 -0.68 21.92
CA ARG A 412 -23.15 -1.05 21.16
C ARG A 412 -22.84 -1.29 19.68
N SER A 413 -22.21 -0.33 19.00
CA SER A 413 -21.81 -0.48 17.59
C SER A 413 -20.81 -1.62 17.40
N LEU A 414 -19.93 -1.88 18.36
CA LEU A 414 -18.97 -2.97 18.30
C LEU A 414 -19.66 -4.35 18.44
N TYR A 415 -20.72 -4.45 19.25
CA TYR A 415 -21.53 -5.66 19.38
C TYR A 415 -22.42 -5.93 18.15
N GLU A 416 -22.98 -4.87 17.55
CA GLU A 416 -23.71 -4.94 16.27
C GLU A 416 -22.81 -5.49 15.15
N ASP A 417 -21.57 -4.98 15.04
CA ASP A 417 -20.60 -5.42 14.05
C ASP A 417 -19.84 -6.72 14.42
N ARG A 418 -20.22 -7.48 15.46
CA ARG A 418 -19.43 -8.63 15.97
C ARG A 418 -19.11 -9.71 14.92
N ALA A 419 -20.00 -9.92 13.95
CA ALA A 419 -19.78 -10.83 12.82
C ALA A 419 -18.62 -10.41 11.88
N MET A 420 -18.12 -9.17 11.99
CA MET A 420 -17.00 -8.65 11.20
C MET A 420 -15.63 -8.84 11.90
N TRP A 421 -15.57 -9.09 13.21
CA TRP A 421 -14.33 -8.96 13.99
C TRP A 421 -14.12 -9.92 15.15
N ALA A 422 -15.18 -10.42 15.79
CA ALA A 422 -15.03 -11.27 16.97
C ALA A 422 -14.50 -12.65 16.55
N PRO A 423 -13.39 -13.18 17.11
CA PRO A 423 -12.80 -14.46 16.68
C PRO A 423 -13.80 -15.61 16.64
N VAL A 424 -14.70 -15.65 17.61
CA VAL A 424 -15.78 -16.63 17.72
C VAL A 424 -16.76 -16.63 16.53
N CYS A 425 -16.92 -15.49 15.83
CA CYS A 425 -17.83 -15.29 14.70
C CYS A 425 -17.15 -15.39 13.32
N VAL A 426 -15.84 -15.15 13.22
CA VAL A 426 -15.10 -15.04 11.94
C VAL A 426 -14.30 -16.31 11.57
N LYS A 427 -14.68 -17.44 12.19
CA LYS A 427 -14.01 -18.75 12.07
C LYS A 427 -13.97 -19.32 10.66
N ASP A 428 -14.93 -18.93 9.82
CA ASP A 428 -15.03 -19.26 8.40
C ASP A 428 -13.89 -18.65 7.57
N THR A 429 -13.27 -17.58 8.07
CA THR A 429 -12.42 -16.69 7.29
C THR A 429 -10.95 -17.02 7.47
N VAL A 430 -10.21 -17.01 6.37
CA VAL A 430 -8.77 -17.26 6.33
C VAL A 430 -7.99 -15.96 6.55
N PHE A 431 -7.12 -15.91 7.58
CA PHE A 431 -6.35 -14.72 7.97
C PHE A 431 -4.82 -14.90 7.83
N LEU A 432 -4.30 -16.12 7.69
CA LEU A 432 -2.88 -16.42 7.45
C LEU A 432 -1.91 -15.65 8.38
N GLY A 433 -2.22 -15.64 9.68
CA GLY A 433 -1.44 -14.98 10.73
C GLY A 433 -1.90 -13.57 11.10
N MET A 434 -2.85 -12.97 10.36
CA MET A 434 -3.35 -11.62 10.62
C MET A 434 -4.57 -11.54 11.56
N ALA A 435 -5.02 -12.65 12.16
CA ALA A 435 -6.22 -12.66 12.99
C ALA A 435 -6.04 -11.91 14.33
N THR A 436 -4.85 -11.93 14.91
CA THR A 436 -4.57 -11.48 16.29
C THR A 436 -5.54 -12.09 17.32
N ALA A 437 -5.86 -13.37 17.17
CA ALA A 437 -6.92 -14.07 17.89
C ALA A 437 -6.47 -14.63 19.26
N ARG A 438 -5.25 -14.33 19.73
CA ARG A 438 -4.75 -14.66 21.07
C ARG A 438 -4.39 -13.38 21.85
N PRO A 439 -4.52 -13.35 23.19
CA PRO A 439 -4.11 -12.22 24.00
C PRO A 439 -2.65 -11.83 23.76
N GLY A 440 -2.37 -10.52 23.66
CA GLY A 440 -1.02 -9.98 23.45
C GLY A 440 -0.52 -9.97 22.00
N GLU A 441 -1.23 -10.60 21.05
CA GLU A 441 -0.88 -10.50 19.63
C GLU A 441 -1.22 -9.10 19.08
N THR A 442 -0.31 -8.53 18.29
CA THR A 442 -0.50 -7.22 17.62
C THR A 442 -0.16 -7.28 16.14
N LEU A 443 -0.98 -6.62 15.32
CA LEU A 443 -0.62 -6.26 13.95
C LEU A 443 0.17 -4.96 13.99
N ASN A 444 1.49 -5.06 13.89
CA ASN A 444 2.35 -3.89 13.80
C ASN A 444 2.17 -3.21 12.43
N ALA A 445 1.91 -1.90 12.45
CA ALA A 445 1.85 -1.06 11.26
C ALA A 445 3.14 -1.21 10.43
N PHE A 446 3.07 -1.20 9.10
CA PHE A 446 4.29 -1.42 8.28
C PHE A 446 5.34 -0.33 8.53
N PHE A 447 4.88 0.90 8.75
CA PHE A 447 5.71 2.06 9.06
C PHE A 447 5.86 2.33 10.56
N ASP A 448 5.53 1.38 11.46
CA ASP A 448 5.75 1.50 12.90
C ASP A 448 7.20 1.92 13.21
N LYS A 449 7.37 2.85 14.15
CA LYS A 449 8.64 3.52 14.53
C LYS A 449 9.33 4.37 13.45
N TYR A 450 8.94 4.28 12.17
CA TYR A 450 9.41 5.18 11.12
C TYR A 450 8.53 6.42 11.04
N VAL A 451 7.22 6.22 10.89
CA VAL A 451 6.22 7.25 10.62
C VAL A 451 5.32 7.42 11.84
N HIS A 452 5.06 8.68 12.19
CA HIS A 452 4.14 9.05 13.26
C HIS A 452 3.22 10.18 12.78
N LYS A 453 2.14 10.47 13.53
CA LYS A 453 1.17 11.49 13.15
C LYS A 453 1.76 12.85 12.78
N GLN A 454 2.92 13.23 13.33
CA GLN A 454 3.58 14.53 13.08
C GLN A 454 4.58 14.52 11.91
N THR A 455 4.70 13.44 11.14
CA THR A 455 5.74 13.30 10.10
C THR A 455 5.45 14.20 8.88
N PRO A 456 6.37 15.10 8.50
CA PRO A 456 6.31 15.85 7.24
C PRO A 456 6.27 14.93 6.01
N LEU A 457 5.48 15.29 5.00
CA LEU A 457 5.38 14.53 3.75
C LEU A 457 6.74 14.31 3.05
N LYS A 458 7.66 15.29 3.07
CA LYS A 458 9.00 15.12 2.50
C LYS A 458 9.83 14.09 3.27
N GLU A 459 9.84 14.21 4.60
CA GLU A 459 10.48 13.26 5.52
C GLU A 459 9.88 11.84 5.42
N PHE A 460 8.57 11.74 5.15
CA PHE A 460 7.90 10.48 4.87
C PHE A 460 8.47 9.78 3.63
N LEU A 461 8.79 10.49 2.55
CA LEU A 461 9.32 9.87 1.32
C LEU A 461 10.69 9.23 1.55
N ASP A 462 11.56 9.87 2.33
CA ASP A 462 12.87 9.32 2.69
C ASP A 462 12.73 8.16 3.71
N LYS A 463 11.83 8.30 4.69
CA LYS A 463 11.49 7.24 5.66
C LYS A 463 10.82 6.03 5.02
N TYR A 464 10.06 6.23 3.94
CA TYR A 464 9.43 5.17 3.15
C TYR A 464 10.48 4.28 2.48
N GLU A 465 11.50 4.89 1.84
CA GLU A 465 12.62 4.14 1.27
C GLU A 465 13.42 3.41 2.36
N LEU A 466 13.70 4.06 3.50
CA LEU A 466 14.42 3.44 4.62
C LEU A 466 13.66 2.24 5.21
N ALA A 467 12.34 2.35 5.38
CA ALA A 467 11.50 1.26 5.87
C ALA A 467 11.49 0.07 4.90
N LEU A 468 11.31 0.33 3.60
CA LEU A 468 11.40 -0.70 2.56
C LEU A 468 12.78 -1.38 2.54
N GLN A 469 13.87 -0.62 2.49
CA GLN A 469 15.23 -1.18 2.44
C GLN A 469 15.51 -2.08 3.65
N LYS A 470 15.14 -1.65 4.85
CA LYS A 470 15.30 -2.46 6.06
C LYS A 470 14.40 -3.71 6.05
N LYS A 471 13.14 -3.61 5.64
CA LYS A 471 12.24 -4.77 5.52
C LYS A 471 12.72 -5.78 4.47
N HIS A 472 13.25 -5.30 3.35
CA HIS A 472 13.86 -6.15 2.33
C HIS A 472 15.12 -6.87 2.82
N LYS A 473 15.90 -6.23 3.70
CA LYS A 473 17.06 -6.86 4.38
C LYS A 473 16.62 -7.87 5.45
N GLU A 474 15.60 -7.55 6.27
CA GLU A 474 15.01 -8.48 7.24
C GLU A 474 14.50 -9.77 6.56
N GLU A 475 13.83 -9.65 5.40
CA GLU A 475 13.40 -10.80 4.60
C GLU A 475 14.58 -11.59 4.01
N ALA A 476 15.57 -10.93 3.41
CA ALA A 476 16.74 -11.59 2.80
C ALA A 476 17.62 -12.33 3.81
N THR A 477 17.75 -11.80 5.03
CA THR A 477 18.40 -12.48 6.15
C THR A 477 17.58 -13.71 6.58
N ALA A 478 16.25 -13.60 6.67
CA ALA A 478 15.39 -14.73 7.03
C ALA A 478 15.41 -15.84 5.95
N ASP A 479 15.40 -15.49 4.66
CA ASP A 479 15.59 -16.42 3.55
C ASP A 479 16.95 -17.14 3.63
N SER A 480 18.03 -16.39 3.92
CA SER A 480 19.38 -16.97 4.05
C SER A 480 19.47 -17.93 5.23
N ASN A 481 19.00 -17.52 6.42
CA ASN A 481 19.00 -18.35 7.62
C ASN A 481 18.13 -19.61 7.47
N SER A 482 17.04 -19.53 6.71
CA SER A 482 16.16 -20.68 6.42
C SER A 482 16.84 -21.78 5.60
N ARG A 483 17.88 -21.42 4.84
CA ARG A 483 18.67 -22.34 4.00
C ARG A 483 19.83 -22.98 4.76
N SER A 484 20.44 -22.27 5.72
CA SER A 484 21.59 -22.76 6.49
C SER A 484 21.20 -23.44 7.81
N SER A 485 20.05 -23.11 8.40
CA SER A 485 19.61 -23.66 9.69
C SER A 485 18.64 -24.84 9.55
N SER A 486 19.03 -25.98 10.13
CA SER A 486 18.09 -26.96 10.68
C SER A 486 17.62 -26.47 12.05
N PRO A 487 16.31 -26.31 12.30
CA PRO A 487 15.82 -25.94 13.62
C PRO A 487 15.91 -27.13 14.58
N GLU A 488 16.19 -26.84 15.85
CA GLU A 488 16.21 -27.84 16.92
C GLU A 488 14.80 -28.34 17.23
N LEU A 489 14.67 -29.64 17.50
CA LEU A 489 13.41 -30.28 17.89
C LEU A 489 13.31 -30.32 19.41
N LYS A 490 12.16 -29.92 19.96
CA LYS A 490 11.86 -29.97 21.40
C LYS A 490 11.30 -31.32 21.84
N THR A 491 10.58 -32.00 20.95
CA THR A 491 9.90 -33.26 21.25
C THR A 491 10.38 -34.39 20.34
N ARG A 492 9.81 -35.58 20.51
CA ARG A 492 9.99 -36.72 19.58
C ARG A 492 8.75 -36.94 18.68
N CYS A 493 7.88 -35.94 18.58
CA CYS A 493 6.65 -36.03 17.79
C CYS A 493 6.94 -36.04 16.28
N ALA A 494 6.36 -37.00 15.55
CA ALA A 494 6.53 -37.12 14.11
C ALA A 494 6.08 -35.86 13.35
N PHE A 495 4.99 -35.20 13.80
CA PHE A 495 4.53 -33.92 13.25
C PHE A 495 5.60 -32.81 13.31
N GLU A 496 6.39 -32.75 14.38
CA GLU A 496 7.48 -31.77 14.53
C GLU A 496 8.62 -32.05 13.55
N LEU A 497 9.00 -33.32 13.42
CA LEU A 497 10.01 -33.79 12.48
C LEU A 497 9.57 -33.64 11.01
N GLN A 498 8.27 -33.74 10.73
CA GLN A 498 7.71 -33.52 9.39
C GLN A 498 7.74 -32.04 9.03
N VAL A 499 7.26 -31.16 9.92
CA VAL A 499 7.11 -29.72 9.64
C VAL A 499 8.44 -28.95 9.68
N SER A 500 9.40 -29.33 10.53
CA SER A 500 10.74 -28.73 10.62
C SER A 500 11.54 -28.77 9.31
N LYS A 501 11.30 -29.79 8.48
CA LYS A 501 11.91 -29.96 7.16
C LYS A 501 11.39 -28.94 6.14
N VAL A 502 10.12 -28.54 6.24
CA VAL A 502 9.42 -27.77 5.20
C VAL A 502 9.18 -26.30 5.57
N TYR A 503 8.85 -25.97 6.82
CA TYR A 503 8.46 -24.61 7.20
C TYR A 503 9.67 -23.68 7.47
N THR A 504 9.47 -22.38 7.24
CA THR A 504 10.42 -21.33 7.65
C THR A 504 10.61 -21.32 9.17
N PRO A 505 11.80 -20.98 9.71
CA PRO A 505 12.10 -21.13 11.14
C PRO A 505 11.12 -20.42 12.08
N GLU A 506 10.66 -19.22 11.73
CA GLU A 506 9.74 -18.45 12.59
C GLU A 506 8.30 -18.99 12.57
N ILE A 507 7.85 -19.61 11.47
CA ILE A 507 6.55 -20.31 11.45
C ILE A 507 6.69 -21.69 12.09
N PHE A 508 7.81 -22.39 11.89
CA PHE A 508 8.11 -23.64 12.57
C PHE A 508 8.10 -23.45 14.09
N LYS A 509 8.73 -22.42 14.66
CA LYS A 509 8.67 -22.12 16.11
C LYS A 509 7.23 -21.96 16.63
N LYS A 510 6.36 -21.27 15.87
CA LYS A 510 4.94 -21.10 16.24
C LYS A 510 4.17 -22.41 16.21
N PHE A 511 4.45 -23.28 15.24
CA PHE A 511 3.89 -24.63 15.19
C PHE A 511 4.47 -25.56 16.27
N GLN A 512 5.77 -25.49 16.54
CA GLN A 512 6.48 -26.24 17.57
C GLN A 512 5.87 -25.98 18.96
N PHE A 513 5.46 -24.73 19.26
CA PHE A 513 4.70 -24.43 20.47
C PHE A 513 3.34 -25.13 20.55
N GLU A 514 2.66 -25.35 19.42
CA GLU A 514 1.42 -26.15 19.38
C GLU A 514 1.67 -27.66 19.53
N VAL A 515 2.84 -28.17 19.13
CA VAL A 515 3.25 -29.56 19.38
C VAL A 515 3.68 -29.76 20.83
N GLU A 516 4.47 -28.83 21.36
CA GLU A 516 4.89 -28.78 22.76
C GLU A 516 3.65 -28.82 23.67
N GLU A 517 2.73 -27.88 23.50
CA GLU A 517 1.49 -27.77 24.28
C GLU A 517 0.46 -28.91 24.05
N MET A 518 0.79 -29.95 23.28
CA MET A 518 0.01 -31.20 23.31
C MET A 518 0.04 -31.85 24.70
N TYR A 519 1.07 -31.62 25.54
CA TYR A 519 1.05 -32.11 26.94
C TYR A 519 -0.07 -31.46 27.77
N SER A 520 -0.50 -30.24 27.43
CA SER A 520 -1.59 -29.54 28.11
C SER A 520 -2.96 -30.18 27.81
N CYS A 521 -3.08 -30.93 26.70
CA CYS A 521 -4.28 -31.65 26.26
C CYS A 521 -4.41 -33.03 26.93
N PHE A 522 -4.60 -33.04 28.26
CA PHE A 522 -4.56 -34.23 29.12
C PHE A 522 -5.67 -35.28 28.90
N SER A 523 -6.67 -35.00 28.07
CA SER A 523 -7.72 -35.96 27.71
C SER A 523 -8.22 -35.70 26.30
N THR A 524 -8.38 -36.76 25.51
CA THR A 524 -9.04 -36.76 24.21
C THR A 524 -10.06 -37.89 24.22
N THR A 525 -11.32 -37.58 23.96
CA THR A 525 -12.44 -38.54 24.04
C THR A 525 -13.32 -38.42 22.80
N GLN A 526 -13.72 -39.54 22.20
CA GLN A 526 -14.69 -39.53 21.11
C GLN A 526 -16.10 -39.43 21.72
N ILE A 527 -16.87 -38.41 21.32
CA ILE A 527 -18.19 -38.12 21.91
C ILE A 527 -19.36 -38.40 20.96
N HIS A 528 -19.12 -38.37 19.63
CA HIS A 528 -20.16 -38.61 18.63
C HIS A 528 -19.58 -39.14 17.32
N ILE A 529 -20.41 -39.80 16.51
CA ILE A 529 -20.12 -40.21 15.14
C ILE A 529 -21.31 -39.82 14.27
N ASP A 530 -21.07 -38.99 13.27
CA ASP A 530 -22.03 -38.59 12.23
C ASP A 530 -21.49 -39.04 10.86
N GLY A 531 -21.94 -40.21 10.41
CA GLY A 531 -21.46 -40.86 9.20
C GLY A 531 -19.93 -41.03 9.19
N PRO A 532 -19.18 -40.42 8.24
CA PRO A 532 -17.72 -40.49 8.18
C PRO A 532 -17.00 -39.52 9.14
N VAL A 533 -17.73 -38.65 9.85
CA VAL A 533 -17.19 -37.62 10.75
C VAL A 533 -17.29 -38.10 12.20
N MET A 534 -16.16 -38.14 12.89
CA MET A 534 -16.09 -38.43 14.32
C MET A 534 -15.83 -37.12 15.07
N ILE A 535 -16.63 -36.85 16.11
CA ILE A 535 -16.46 -35.66 16.95
C ILE A 535 -15.74 -36.06 18.23
N PHE A 536 -14.63 -35.39 18.49
CA PHE A 536 -13.81 -35.54 19.68
C PHE A 536 -13.94 -34.34 20.59
N LEU A 537 -13.87 -34.58 21.90
CA LEU A 537 -13.73 -33.58 22.94
C LEU A 537 -12.32 -33.68 23.53
N VAL A 538 -11.52 -32.64 23.32
CA VAL A 538 -10.16 -32.51 23.86
C VAL A 538 -10.20 -31.57 25.07
N LYS A 539 -9.67 -32.01 26.21
CA LYS A 539 -9.61 -31.21 27.45
C LYS A 539 -8.20 -30.67 27.66
N GLU A 540 -8.07 -29.35 27.65
CA GLU A 540 -6.83 -28.63 27.89
C GLU A 540 -6.77 -28.08 29.33
N ARG A 541 -5.61 -28.15 29.97
CA ARG A 541 -5.34 -27.44 31.23
C ARG A 541 -4.78 -26.05 30.92
N VAL A 542 -5.53 -25.02 31.25
CA VAL A 542 -5.13 -23.62 31.04
C VAL A 542 -4.75 -23.01 32.39
N LEU A 543 -3.62 -22.30 32.42
CA LEU A 543 -3.21 -21.51 33.59
C LEU A 543 -4.03 -20.21 33.62
N SER A 544 -4.94 -20.12 34.58
CA SER A 544 -5.71 -18.91 34.88
C SER A 544 -5.04 -18.09 35.99
N GLU A 545 -5.43 -16.84 36.09
CA GLU A 545 -4.82 -15.83 36.95
C GLU A 545 -4.82 -16.26 38.43
N GLY A 546 -3.67 -16.15 39.09
CA GLY A 546 -3.48 -16.68 40.46
C GLY A 546 -3.23 -18.19 40.52
N ASN A 547 -2.55 -18.77 39.53
CA ASN A 547 -2.17 -20.20 39.43
C ASN A 547 -3.34 -21.20 39.48
N ARG A 548 -4.57 -20.75 39.19
CA ARG A 548 -5.74 -21.61 39.12
C ARG A 548 -5.73 -22.39 37.82
N ARG A 549 -5.76 -23.73 37.90
CA ARG A 549 -5.87 -24.61 36.72
C ARG A 549 -7.32 -24.66 36.26
N GLU A 550 -7.64 -23.92 35.21
CA GLU A 550 -8.92 -24.09 34.49
C GLU A 550 -8.81 -25.29 33.55
N VAL A 551 -9.92 -25.98 33.31
CA VAL A 551 -10.04 -26.98 32.23
C VAL A 551 -10.93 -26.37 31.16
N ARG A 552 -10.48 -26.43 29.89
CA ARG A 552 -11.24 -25.98 28.73
C ARG A 552 -11.46 -27.12 27.76
N ASP A 553 -12.69 -27.23 27.29
CA ASP A 553 -13.17 -28.30 26.42
C ASP A 553 -13.22 -27.80 24.98
N TYR A 554 -12.51 -28.49 24.07
CA TYR A 554 -12.42 -28.16 22.65
C TYR A 554 -13.02 -29.28 21.80
N GLU A 555 -14.06 -28.94 21.05
CA GLU A 555 -14.65 -29.81 20.04
C GLU A 555 -13.75 -29.86 18.80
N VAL A 556 -13.44 -31.07 18.33
CA VAL A 556 -12.61 -31.33 17.16
C VAL A 556 -13.32 -32.36 16.28
N LEU A 557 -13.67 -31.96 15.06
CA LEU A 557 -14.25 -32.84 14.06
C LEU A 557 -13.11 -33.51 13.29
N TYR A 558 -13.17 -34.83 13.09
CA TYR A 558 -12.22 -35.58 12.28
C TYR A 558 -12.94 -36.51 11.29
N ASN A 559 -12.76 -36.27 10.00
CA ASN A 559 -13.26 -37.12 8.92
C ASN A 559 -12.13 -38.03 8.41
N ARG A 560 -12.25 -39.33 8.69
CA ARG A 560 -11.22 -40.32 8.34
C ARG A 560 -11.13 -40.57 6.83
N VAL A 561 -12.24 -40.45 6.10
CA VAL A 561 -12.30 -40.71 4.64
C VAL A 561 -11.71 -39.55 3.86
N ALA A 562 -12.01 -38.32 4.26
CA ALA A 562 -11.47 -37.10 3.63
C ALA A 562 -10.06 -36.74 4.11
N ALA A 563 -9.58 -37.36 5.20
CA ALA A 563 -8.40 -36.94 5.97
C ALA A 563 -8.47 -35.45 6.35
N GLU A 564 -9.52 -35.09 7.11
CA GLU A 564 -9.80 -33.71 7.53
C GLU A 564 -9.96 -33.61 9.03
N VAL A 565 -9.33 -32.59 9.63
CA VAL A 565 -9.43 -32.27 11.06
C VAL A 565 -9.74 -30.77 11.24
N CYS A 566 -10.78 -30.47 12.01
CA CYS A 566 -11.26 -29.11 12.25
C CYS A 566 -11.53 -28.91 13.76
N CYS A 567 -10.66 -28.15 14.44
CA CYS A 567 -10.86 -27.76 15.84
C CYS A 567 -11.69 -26.47 15.95
N ILE A 568 -12.58 -26.41 16.94
CA ILE A 568 -13.41 -25.24 17.28
C ILE A 568 -12.61 -23.94 17.47
N CYS A 569 -11.34 -24.00 17.88
CA CYS A 569 -10.48 -22.81 18.02
C CYS A 569 -10.07 -22.18 16.68
N SER A 570 -10.29 -22.86 15.54
CA SER A 570 -10.07 -22.33 14.18
C SER A 570 -8.63 -21.88 13.88
N CYS A 571 -7.65 -22.37 14.65
CA CYS A 571 -6.23 -22.03 14.53
C CYS A 571 -5.68 -22.14 13.10
N PHE A 572 -6.12 -23.15 12.34
CA PHE A 572 -5.70 -23.31 10.94
C PHE A 572 -6.16 -22.15 10.04
N ASN A 573 -7.38 -21.65 10.21
CA ASN A 573 -7.88 -20.53 9.41
C ASN A 573 -7.23 -19.21 9.86
N PHE A 574 -6.97 -19.05 11.16
CA PHE A 574 -6.36 -17.85 11.74
C PHE A 574 -4.85 -17.73 11.47
N TYR A 575 -4.10 -18.84 11.49
CA TYR A 575 -2.62 -18.84 11.44
C TYR A 575 -2.01 -19.75 10.35
N GLY A 576 -2.78 -20.65 9.74
CA GLY A 576 -2.31 -21.52 8.66
C GLY A 576 -1.52 -22.76 9.11
N TYR A 577 -1.67 -23.18 10.37
CA TYR A 577 -1.14 -24.44 10.91
C TYR A 577 -2.09 -25.02 11.98
N LEU A 578 -2.00 -26.33 12.21
CA LEU A 578 -2.86 -27.02 13.18
C LEU A 578 -2.51 -26.63 14.63
N CYS A 579 -3.52 -26.62 15.50
CA CYS A 579 -3.33 -26.45 16.93
C CYS A 579 -3.07 -27.78 17.64
N ARG A 580 -2.56 -27.68 18.88
CA ARG A 580 -2.47 -28.75 19.88
C ARG A 580 -3.66 -29.72 19.87
N HIS A 581 -4.90 -29.23 19.86
CA HIS A 581 -6.11 -30.07 19.93
C HIS A 581 -6.32 -30.93 18.67
N ALA A 582 -6.09 -30.34 17.49
CA ALA A 582 -6.19 -31.05 16.22
C ALA A 582 -5.08 -32.11 16.09
N LEU A 583 -3.86 -31.76 16.52
CA LEU A 583 -2.72 -32.69 16.59
C LEU A 583 -2.97 -33.83 17.60
N SER A 584 -3.58 -33.54 18.76
CA SER A 584 -3.98 -34.57 19.75
C SER A 584 -4.97 -35.58 19.16
N VAL A 585 -5.94 -35.13 18.34
CA VAL A 585 -6.89 -36.02 17.68
C VAL A 585 -6.26 -36.83 16.55
N LEU A 586 -5.36 -36.24 15.74
CA LEU A 586 -4.59 -36.99 14.75
C LEU A 586 -3.73 -38.09 15.42
N ASN A 587 -3.01 -37.74 16.49
CA ASN A 587 -2.21 -38.68 17.29
C ASN A 587 -3.07 -39.78 17.95
N PHE A 588 -4.24 -39.44 18.50
CA PHE A 588 -5.20 -40.41 19.05
C PHE A 588 -5.70 -41.40 17.99
N ASN A 589 -5.85 -40.97 16.74
CA ASN A 589 -6.26 -41.81 15.61
C ASN A 589 -5.08 -42.55 14.93
N GLY A 590 -3.87 -42.52 15.52
CA GLY A 590 -2.69 -43.22 15.00
C GLY A 590 -2.12 -42.62 13.71
N ILE A 591 -2.37 -41.33 13.45
CA ILE A 591 -1.84 -40.62 12.28
C ILE A 591 -0.44 -40.07 12.60
N GLU A 592 0.59 -40.58 11.92
CA GLU A 592 1.99 -40.18 12.14
C GLU A 592 2.40 -38.92 11.36
N GLU A 593 1.74 -38.64 10.23
CA GLU A 593 2.02 -37.49 9.37
C GLU A 593 0.82 -36.57 9.22
N ILE A 594 1.04 -35.25 9.31
CA ILE A 594 0.00 -34.24 9.03
C ILE A 594 -0.43 -34.39 7.56
N PRO A 595 -1.74 -34.49 7.26
CA PRO A 595 -2.24 -34.51 5.89
C PRO A 595 -1.81 -33.26 5.12
N SER A 596 -1.29 -33.44 3.90
CA SER A 596 -0.62 -32.39 3.12
C SER A 596 -1.44 -31.11 2.90
N LYS A 597 -2.78 -31.19 2.91
CA LYS A 597 -3.70 -30.04 2.86
C LYS A 597 -3.49 -29.02 4.00
N TYR A 598 -2.98 -29.46 5.15
CA TYR A 598 -2.68 -28.61 6.31
C TYR A 598 -1.22 -28.11 6.35
N ILE A 599 -0.38 -28.52 5.39
CA ILE A 599 1.00 -28.05 5.24
C ILE A 599 1.03 -26.94 4.18
N LEU A 600 0.57 -25.74 4.56
CA LEU A 600 0.39 -24.62 3.63
C LEU A 600 1.69 -24.27 2.91
N SER A 601 1.66 -24.25 1.57
CA SER A 601 2.80 -23.85 0.73
C SER A 601 3.33 -22.46 1.12
N ARG A 602 2.45 -21.55 1.53
CA ARG A 602 2.77 -20.21 2.03
C ARG A 602 3.84 -20.19 3.13
N TRP A 603 3.91 -21.20 4.00
CA TRP A 603 4.86 -21.23 5.11
C TRP A 603 6.16 -21.98 4.79
N LYS A 604 6.32 -22.50 3.57
CA LYS A 604 7.48 -23.33 3.22
C LYS A 604 8.72 -22.50 2.91
N LYS A 605 9.89 -23.05 3.24
CA LYS A 605 11.23 -22.49 2.94
C LYS A 605 11.44 -22.21 1.44
N ASP A 606 10.76 -22.95 0.58
CA ASP A 606 10.85 -22.89 -0.88
C ASP A 606 9.65 -22.18 -1.54
N TYR A 607 8.76 -21.51 -0.79
CA TYR A 607 7.51 -20.93 -1.31
C TYR A 607 7.70 -20.11 -2.58
N LYS A 608 8.70 -19.22 -2.64
CA LYS A 608 9.02 -18.41 -3.82
C LYS A 608 9.33 -19.25 -5.07
N ARG A 609 9.98 -20.42 -4.90
CA ARG A 609 10.35 -21.33 -5.98
C ARG A 609 9.16 -22.19 -6.44
N LEU A 610 8.31 -22.60 -5.51
CA LEU A 610 7.08 -23.35 -5.80
C LEU A 610 6.00 -22.48 -6.44
N PHE A 611 5.91 -21.20 -6.05
CA PHE A 611 4.90 -20.27 -6.53
C PHE A 611 5.29 -19.68 -7.88
N ILE A 612 5.25 -20.52 -8.91
CA ILE A 612 5.22 -20.12 -10.32
C ILE A 612 3.77 -20.35 -10.80
N PRO A 613 2.92 -19.31 -10.86
CA PRO A 613 1.53 -19.49 -11.27
C PRO A 613 1.42 -19.97 -12.71
N ASN A 614 1.07 -21.26 -12.88
CA ASN A 614 0.58 -21.80 -14.14
C ASN A 614 -0.85 -21.28 -14.39
N HIS A 615 -0.95 -19.99 -14.73
CA HIS A 615 -2.19 -19.43 -15.26
C HIS A 615 -2.45 -20.06 -16.63
N GLY A 616 -3.48 -20.91 -16.70
CA GLY A 616 -3.95 -21.49 -17.95
C GLY A 616 -4.27 -20.38 -18.96
N LEU A 617 -3.78 -20.54 -20.20
CA LEU A 617 -3.86 -19.54 -21.25
C LEU A 617 -5.32 -19.32 -21.67
N SER A 618 -5.91 -18.18 -21.25
CA SER A 618 -7.31 -17.84 -21.47
C SER A 618 -7.48 -16.66 -22.43
N THR A 619 -7.39 -16.95 -23.72
CA THR A 619 -7.96 -16.19 -24.86
C THR A 619 -8.12 -14.66 -24.72
N THR A 620 -7.01 -13.90 -24.74
CA THR A 620 -6.97 -12.56 -25.40
C THR A 620 -5.53 -12.05 -25.53
N ASP A 621 -5.04 -11.96 -26.78
CA ASP A 621 -3.62 -11.72 -27.12
C ASP A 621 -2.96 -10.52 -26.40
N ALA A 622 -3.68 -9.41 -26.20
CA ALA A 622 -3.14 -8.24 -25.51
C ALA A 622 -2.89 -8.48 -24.00
N GLY A 623 -3.84 -9.11 -23.31
CA GLY A 623 -3.71 -9.46 -21.90
C GLY A 623 -2.69 -10.57 -21.68
N GLU A 624 -2.69 -11.56 -22.57
CA GLU A 624 -1.77 -12.70 -22.59
C GLU A 624 -0.30 -12.26 -22.69
N ARG A 625 0.03 -11.24 -23.49
CA ARG A 625 1.38 -10.66 -23.56
C ARG A 625 1.80 -9.96 -22.26
N VAL A 626 0.91 -9.22 -21.60
CA VAL A 626 1.20 -8.58 -20.30
C VAL A 626 1.38 -9.62 -19.20
N GLN A 627 0.57 -10.68 -19.19
CA GLN A 627 0.72 -11.81 -18.26
C GLN A 627 2.04 -12.55 -18.47
N ARG A 628 2.41 -12.89 -19.72
CA ARG A 628 3.72 -13.48 -20.06
C ARG A 628 4.88 -12.61 -19.60
N PHE A 629 4.84 -11.30 -19.87
CA PHE A 629 5.88 -10.36 -19.43
C PHE A 629 6.01 -10.32 -17.90
N ASN A 630 4.89 -10.16 -17.18
CA ASN A 630 4.89 -10.16 -15.71
C ASN A 630 5.44 -11.48 -15.14
N GLN A 631 5.13 -12.62 -15.76
CA GLN A 631 5.60 -13.93 -15.30
C GLN A 631 7.10 -14.13 -15.54
N LEU A 632 7.60 -13.80 -16.74
CA LEU A 632 9.05 -13.82 -17.03
C LEU A 632 9.82 -12.85 -16.11
N TYR A 633 9.29 -11.65 -15.87
CA TYR A 633 9.89 -10.68 -14.96
C TYR A 633 9.94 -11.18 -13.51
N ARG A 634 8.89 -11.85 -13.01
CA ARG A 634 8.91 -12.49 -11.68
C ARG A 634 10.00 -13.56 -11.57
N SER A 635 10.13 -14.44 -12.56
CA SER A 635 11.17 -15.48 -12.58
C SER A 635 12.58 -14.89 -12.65
N ALA A 636 12.81 -13.90 -13.53
CA ALA A 636 14.08 -13.19 -13.60
C ALA A 636 14.41 -12.45 -12.30
N LEU A 637 13.42 -11.83 -11.64
CA LEU A 637 13.61 -11.11 -10.38
C LEU A 637 14.10 -12.03 -9.24
N GLN A 638 13.73 -13.32 -9.22
CA GLN A 638 14.29 -14.28 -8.26
C GLN A 638 15.80 -14.48 -8.49
N VAL A 639 16.22 -14.64 -9.75
CA VAL A 639 17.64 -14.78 -10.14
C VAL A 639 18.43 -13.50 -9.84
N VAL A 640 17.83 -12.31 -10.06
CA VAL A 640 18.43 -11.02 -9.64
C VAL A 640 18.56 -10.92 -8.11
N GLN A 641 17.55 -11.36 -7.34
CA GLN A 641 17.56 -11.30 -5.88
C GLN A 641 18.67 -12.18 -5.26
N GLU A 642 18.88 -13.39 -5.78
CA GLU A 642 20.03 -14.20 -5.35
C GLU A 642 21.36 -13.66 -5.92
N GLY A 643 21.36 -13.15 -7.17
CA GLY A 643 22.53 -12.60 -7.85
C GLY A 643 23.18 -11.43 -7.10
N VAL A 644 22.40 -10.59 -6.42
CA VAL A 644 22.91 -9.43 -5.66
C VAL A 644 23.53 -9.82 -4.29
N ILE A 645 23.44 -11.08 -3.86
CA ILE A 645 23.94 -11.52 -2.54
C ILE A 645 25.48 -11.47 -2.45
N SER A 646 26.20 -11.81 -3.51
CA SER A 646 27.66 -11.66 -3.58
C SER A 646 28.17 -11.47 -5.01
N LEU A 647 29.41 -11.01 -5.16
CA LEU A 647 30.05 -10.83 -6.46
C LEU A 647 30.09 -12.11 -7.31
N ASP A 648 30.12 -13.29 -6.68
CA ASP A 648 30.15 -14.56 -7.40
C ASP A 648 28.73 -15.05 -7.76
N HIS A 649 27.73 -14.79 -6.92
CA HIS A 649 26.33 -14.94 -7.32
C HIS A 649 25.99 -14.03 -8.50
N TYR A 650 26.51 -12.81 -8.53
CA TYR A 650 26.35 -11.87 -9.65
C TYR A 650 26.95 -12.43 -10.95
N LYS A 651 28.19 -12.94 -10.91
CA LYS A 651 28.85 -13.59 -12.07
C LYS A 651 28.13 -14.86 -12.56
N VAL A 652 27.42 -15.57 -11.68
CA VAL A 652 26.62 -16.75 -12.05
C VAL A 652 25.28 -16.31 -12.65
N ALA A 653 24.59 -15.36 -12.02
CA ALA A 653 23.32 -14.82 -12.51
C ALA A 653 23.47 -14.14 -13.89
N LEU A 654 24.53 -13.35 -14.09
CA LEU A 654 24.80 -12.67 -15.36
C LEU A 654 24.99 -13.67 -16.51
N ARG A 655 25.87 -14.67 -16.35
CA ARG A 655 26.07 -15.74 -17.35
C ARG A 655 24.80 -16.55 -17.59
N ALA A 656 24.03 -16.85 -16.55
CA ALA A 656 22.75 -17.54 -16.70
C ALA A 656 21.73 -16.70 -17.51
N PHE A 657 21.75 -15.37 -17.40
CA PHE A 657 20.93 -14.49 -18.25
C PHE A 657 21.45 -14.41 -19.70
N GLU A 658 22.76 -14.32 -19.90
CA GLU A 658 23.40 -14.33 -21.23
C GLU A 658 23.06 -15.64 -21.97
N GLU A 659 23.34 -16.80 -21.37
CA GLU A 659 22.99 -18.11 -21.91
C GLU A 659 21.49 -18.30 -22.15
N SER A 660 20.62 -17.66 -21.35
CA SER A 660 19.17 -17.74 -21.53
C SER A 660 18.68 -16.85 -22.68
N LEU A 661 19.33 -15.69 -22.88
CA LEU A 661 19.01 -14.76 -23.95
C LEU A 661 19.38 -15.34 -25.32
N ASP A 662 20.57 -15.94 -25.44
CA ASP A 662 21.02 -16.63 -26.66
C ASP A 662 20.05 -17.76 -27.05
N ARG A 663 19.70 -18.63 -26.10
CA ARG A 663 18.73 -19.72 -26.30
C ARG A 663 17.35 -19.22 -26.74
N VAL A 664 16.94 -18.02 -26.32
CA VAL A 664 15.67 -17.39 -26.75
C VAL A 664 15.79 -16.80 -28.15
N HIS A 665 16.93 -16.24 -28.53
CA HIS A 665 17.18 -15.79 -29.89
C HIS A 665 17.22 -16.96 -30.90
N ASP A 666 17.81 -18.10 -30.52
CA ASP A 666 17.88 -19.32 -31.34
C ASP A 666 16.50 -19.89 -31.73
N VAL A 667 15.47 -19.67 -30.91
CA VAL A 667 14.08 -20.07 -31.26
C VAL A 667 13.59 -19.33 -32.52
N GLY A 668 13.99 -18.07 -32.70
CA GLY A 668 13.69 -17.30 -33.90
C GLY A 668 14.45 -17.76 -35.15
N GLY A 669 15.55 -18.52 -34.98
CA GLY A 669 16.34 -19.08 -36.08
C GLY A 669 15.75 -20.33 -36.74
N LYS A 670 14.80 -21.01 -36.07
CA LYS A 670 14.25 -22.31 -36.52
C LYS A 670 12.93 -22.22 -37.29
N HIS A 671 12.48 -21.01 -37.63
CA HIS A 671 11.24 -20.72 -38.36
C HIS A 671 11.49 -19.73 -39.53
N LYS A 672 12.52 -20.01 -40.32
CA LYS A 672 12.81 -19.39 -41.63
C LYS A 672 13.12 -20.48 -42.66
#